data_AF-A0A533BFZ9-F1
#
_entry.id   AF-A0A533BFZ9-F1
#
_cell.length_a   1.000
_cell.length_b   1.000
_cell.length_c   1.000
_cell.angle_alpha   90.00
_cell.angle_beta   90.00
_cell.angle_gamma   90.00
#
_symmetry.space_group_name_H-M   'P 1'
#
loop_
_entity.id
_entity.type
_entity.pdbx_description
1 polymer ?
#
loop_
_entity_poly.entity_id
_entity_poly.type
_entity_poly.pdbx_seq_one_letter_code
_entity_poly.pdbx_strand_id
1 'polypeptide(L)'
;MIPIDRAILEFCAKDFRRLKDLRAVFPGATLYRRAKRLVKIGWLERQGPLYRSTSTGLRNLSDNQEGRWDRLEQVYSPLGLIPTEEHRGLVELILAAVMVRQHPTRRDCHPFFVIFGDTFHWKSTLGIFVCHALGLDPAIHVVDCASESGKSLFIRRTASGDVASERQLVNAPFLVLDEFLAADRAVRSALNPFLTGNLILPFENEQVTVRPVPLLTLNPRLQPTLEGQLGLSAPLIRRAIIANVNAVVLPDLTLSGGEAVSAAHTQGPIMIKAPTCDCEEHRNVIVDLLKAILKPEAHQRIGIDVVVNLCSGMSAMLADPIEAIAQVVQRIGLLSATVGWVRSGWEATMAQFGRPHTSASMSTLPEPPSSLNEGRKVQLEEEETDGMISLHLSPGRREPGLPSLHLSDELRGTLTWLAVETGRSLEETLTALIQHYLRWRQRPDTIASLHRTVALSQQLNLKRLEPSTLEEYLHARAALSHYGRTLDDVPEALRLIARLARLPEPWDWARADQAIQSVGVLIAAGILPGDIEALLLAHERLKELGFDERTAQAVAEALDRAGATGRRRSRVLAVLTTLAGTHVDLHDAEAEQEHVQQDLVRLEAGRRSLMETIEELKTSVAGLHQEQRDLHIRLAQMDTEMATCQSRFDLLATFESYVRGNRQVIDAAGDIFDQIRALASTATQSGGGDSAILVSDLHEKILEVLARHYGNAGRAA
;
A
#
# COMPACT_ATOMS: atom_id res chain seq x y z
N MET A 1 -26.35 -12.15 -6.34
CA MET A 1 -26.95 -11.18 -7.29
C MET A 1 -27.97 -11.89 -8.19
N ILE A 2 -29.11 -11.27 -8.53
CA ILE A 2 -30.12 -11.88 -9.44
C ILE A 2 -29.63 -11.76 -10.90
N PRO A 3 -29.87 -12.74 -11.80
CA PRO A 3 -29.30 -12.74 -13.15
C PRO A 3 -29.52 -11.46 -13.96
N ILE A 4 -30.69 -10.82 -13.82
CA ILE A 4 -30.97 -9.55 -14.51
C ILE A 4 -30.12 -8.39 -14.01
N ASP A 5 -29.79 -8.33 -12.72
CA ASP A 5 -28.95 -7.26 -12.18
C ASP A 5 -27.52 -7.39 -12.73
N ARG A 6 -27.03 -8.63 -12.79
CA ARG A 6 -25.72 -8.97 -13.37
C ARG A 6 -25.65 -8.52 -14.83
N ALA A 7 -26.66 -8.88 -15.63
CA ALA A 7 -26.70 -8.52 -17.05
C ALA A 7 -26.77 -7.00 -17.26
N ILE A 8 -27.51 -6.28 -16.41
CA ILE A 8 -27.54 -4.81 -16.46
C ILE A 8 -26.15 -4.23 -16.17
N LEU A 9 -25.48 -4.71 -15.13
CA LEU A 9 -24.18 -4.22 -14.71
C LEU A 9 -23.06 -4.57 -15.71
N GLU A 10 -23.06 -5.78 -16.26
CA GLU A 10 -22.16 -6.19 -17.35
C GLU A 10 -22.36 -5.33 -18.59
N PHE A 11 -23.62 -5.09 -18.96
CA PHE A 11 -23.95 -4.27 -20.12
C PHE A 11 -23.50 -2.82 -19.96
N CYS A 12 -23.60 -2.26 -18.75
CA CYS A 12 -23.24 -0.87 -18.45
C CYS A 12 -21.80 -0.71 -17.91
N ALA A 13 -20.95 -1.74 -18.01
CA ALA A 13 -19.66 -1.78 -17.33
C ALA A 13 -18.64 -0.74 -17.81
N LYS A 14 -18.63 -0.44 -19.11
CA LYS A 14 -17.58 0.40 -19.74
C LYS A 14 -18.00 1.85 -19.94
N ASP A 15 -19.24 2.07 -20.38
CA ASP A 15 -19.74 3.38 -20.81
C ASP A 15 -21.20 3.59 -20.39
N PHE A 16 -21.64 4.85 -20.44
CA PHE A 16 -23.06 5.22 -20.32
C PHE A 16 -23.87 4.65 -21.50
N ARG A 17 -24.77 3.69 -21.23
CA ARG A 17 -25.57 3.01 -22.25
C ARG A 17 -27.07 3.09 -21.99
N ARG A 18 -27.87 2.97 -23.06
CA ARG A 18 -29.33 2.88 -22.96
C ARG A 18 -29.74 1.44 -22.70
N LEU A 19 -30.47 1.20 -21.62
CA LEU A 19 -31.00 -0.14 -21.30
C LEU A 19 -32.03 -0.66 -22.32
N LYS A 20 -32.44 0.14 -23.31
CA LYS A 20 -33.40 -0.30 -24.35
C LYS A 20 -32.90 -1.54 -25.07
N ASP A 21 -31.59 -1.69 -25.24
CA ASP A 21 -30.97 -2.78 -26.00
C ASP A 21 -31.04 -4.11 -25.24
N LEU A 22 -31.18 -4.08 -23.91
CA LEU A 22 -31.43 -5.27 -23.08
C LEU A 22 -32.90 -5.73 -23.09
N ARG A 23 -33.82 -4.97 -23.70
CA ARG A 23 -35.25 -5.36 -23.77
C ARG A 23 -35.49 -6.60 -24.62
N ALA A 24 -34.56 -6.96 -25.50
CA ALA A 24 -34.62 -8.20 -26.26
C ALA A 24 -34.51 -9.44 -25.37
N VAL A 25 -33.85 -9.31 -24.20
CA VAL A 25 -33.56 -10.42 -23.28
C VAL A 25 -34.47 -10.37 -22.04
N PHE A 26 -34.86 -9.18 -21.58
CA PHE A 26 -35.66 -9.01 -20.37
C PHE A 26 -36.90 -8.13 -20.59
N PRO A 27 -38.06 -8.43 -19.95
CA PRO A 27 -39.25 -7.59 -20.04
C PRO A 27 -38.97 -6.16 -19.57
N GLY A 28 -39.35 -5.17 -20.39
CA GLY A 28 -39.02 -3.76 -20.14
C GLY A 28 -39.43 -3.26 -18.75
N ALA A 29 -40.64 -3.59 -18.28
CA ALA A 29 -41.11 -3.18 -16.96
C ALA A 29 -40.24 -3.72 -15.82
N THR A 30 -39.73 -4.94 -15.94
CA THR A 30 -38.84 -5.56 -14.96
C THR A 30 -37.44 -4.96 -15.04
N LEU A 31 -36.91 -4.77 -16.24
CA LEU A 31 -35.60 -4.18 -16.49
C LEU A 31 -35.44 -2.79 -15.83
N TYR A 32 -36.35 -1.85 -16.10
CA TYR A 32 -36.25 -0.50 -15.52
C TYR A 32 -36.55 -0.47 -14.02
N ARG A 33 -37.39 -1.38 -13.51
CA ARG A 33 -37.62 -1.52 -12.07
C ARG A 33 -36.34 -1.95 -11.35
N ARG A 34 -35.60 -2.89 -11.94
CA ARG A 34 -34.31 -3.34 -11.40
C ARG A 34 -33.24 -2.26 -11.55
N ALA A 35 -33.14 -1.61 -12.69
CA ALA A 35 -32.21 -0.48 -12.88
C ALA A 35 -32.46 0.64 -11.87
N LYS A 36 -33.73 1.01 -11.61
CA LYS A 36 -34.07 2.01 -10.58
C LYS A 36 -33.62 1.57 -9.18
N ARG A 37 -33.75 0.28 -8.85
CA ARG A 37 -33.23 -0.28 -7.59
C ARG A 37 -31.70 -0.20 -7.54
N LEU A 38 -31.01 -0.58 -8.62
CA LEU A 38 -29.55 -0.56 -8.73
C LEU A 38 -28.99 0.86 -8.62
N VAL A 39 -29.68 1.85 -9.17
CA VAL A 39 -29.37 3.28 -8.97
C VAL A 39 -29.56 3.68 -7.51
N LYS A 40 -30.66 3.25 -6.89
CA LYS A 40 -30.95 3.56 -5.47
C LYS A 40 -29.88 3.03 -4.51
N ILE A 41 -29.26 1.88 -4.81
CA ILE A 41 -28.20 1.28 -3.99
C ILE A 41 -26.79 1.66 -4.46
N GLY A 42 -26.66 2.62 -5.39
CA GLY A 42 -25.38 3.13 -5.85
C GLY A 42 -24.57 2.18 -6.74
N TRP A 43 -25.17 1.13 -7.30
CA TRP A 43 -24.49 0.19 -8.22
C TRP A 43 -24.55 0.65 -9.69
N LEU A 44 -25.52 1.50 -10.01
CA LEU A 44 -25.63 2.17 -11.30
C LEU A 44 -25.69 3.67 -11.10
N GLU A 45 -25.00 4.38 -11.97
CA GLU A 45 -25.13 5.82 -12.15
C GLU A 45 -26.07 6.08 -13.33
N ARG A 46 -26.87 7.16 -13.25
CA ARG A 46 -27.84 7.51 -14.30
C ARG A 46 -27.63 8.96 -14.77
N GLN A 47 -27.44 9.12 -16.08
CA GLN A 47 -27.37 10.43 -16.75
C GLN A 47 -28.46 10.51 -17.83
N GLY A 48 -29.59 11.15 -17.50
CA GLY A 48 -30.77 11.19 -18.39
C GLY A 48 -31.34 9.79 -18.68
N PRO A 49 -31.35 9.33 -19.95
CA PRO A 49 -31.76 7.97 -20.32
C PRO A 49 -30.61 6.93 -20.29
N LEU A 50 -29.39 7.35 -19.98
CA LEU A 50 -28.20 6.50 -19.99
C LEU A 50 -27.84 6.02 -18.57
N TYR A 51 -27.23 4.84 -18.50
CA TYR A 51 -26.81 4.18 -17.27
C TYR A 51 -25.37 3.69 -17.39
N ARG A 52 -24.59 3.79 -16.32
CA ARG A 52 -23.21 3.27 -16.22
C ARG A 52 -23.06 2.52 -14.90
N SER A 53 -22.37 1.39 -14.88
CA SER A 53 -22.04 0.70 -13.65
C SER A 53 -21.03 1.52 -12.85
N THR A 54 -21.32 1.76 -11.58
CA THR A 54 -20.37 2.41 -10.68
C THR A 54 -19.23 1.46 -10.34
N SER A 55 -18.17 1.96 -9.72
CA SER A 55 -17.11 1.12 -9.15
C SER A 55 -17.68 0.07 -8.19
N THR A 56 -18.63 0.44 -7.35
CA THR A 56 -19.34 -0.47 -6.43
C THR A 56 -20.15 -1.53 -7.18
N GLY A 57 -20.84 -1.16 -8.26
CA GLY A 57 -21.59 -2.10 -9.10
C GLY A 57 -20.67 -3.09 -9.83
N LEU A 58 -19.51 -2.63 -10.29
CA LEU A 58 -18.49 -3.47 -10.93
C LEU A 58 -17.82 -4.43 -9.93
N ARG A 59 -17.54 -3.99 -8.70
CA ARG A 59 -17.06 -4.87 -7.62
C ARG A 59 -18.07 -5.98 -7.35
N ASN A 60 -19.34 -5.62 -7.12
CA ASN A 60 -20.41 -6.61 -6.91
C ASN A 60 -20.64 -7.55 -8.10
N LEU A 61 -20.28 -7.12 -9.31
CA LEU A 61 -20.29 -7.96 -10.51
C LEU A 61 -19.18 -9.01 -10.47
N SER A 62 -17.96 -8.63 -10.08
CA SER A 62 -16.82 -9.53 -9.93
C SER A 62 -16.94 -10.44 -8.70
N ASP A 63 -17.55 -9.98 -7.60
CA ASP A 63 -17.65 -10.71 -6.33
C ASP A 63 -18.53 -11.96 -6.40
N ASN A 64 -19.30 -12.10 -7.49
CA ASN A 64 -20.13 -13.25 -7.78
C ASN A 64 -19.34 -14.39 -8.48
N GLN A 65 -18.03 -14.22 -8.71
CA GLN A 65 -17.09 -15.29 -9.10
C GLN A 65 -16.29 -15.76 -7.86
N GLU A 66 -16.90 -16.64 -7.06
CA GLU A 66 -16.23 -17.66 -6.21
C GLU A 66 -15.07 -17.28 -5.25
N GLY A 67 -14.90 -16.00 -4.86
CA GLY A 67 -13.91 -15.60 -3.85
C GLY A 67 -14.38 -14.42 -3.02
N ARG A 68 -15.17 -14.67 -1.98
CA ARG A 68 -15.74 -13.60 -1.13
C ARG A 68 -14.72 -13.04 -0.15
N TRP A 69 -14.10 -11.93 -0.52
CA TRP A 69 -13.24 -11.11 0.35
C TRP A 69 -13.99 -9.98 1.08
N ASP A 70 -15.30 -9.82 0.81
CA ASP A 70 -16.10 -8.69 1.31
C ASP A 70 -17.07 -9.04 2.43
N ARG A 71 -16.83 -10.15 3.16
CA ARG A 71 -17.72 -10.59 4.23
C ARG A 71 -17.84 -9.57 5.37
N LEU A 72 -16.83 -8.74 5.57
CA LEU A 72 -16.82 -7.72 6.63
C LEU A 72 -17.85 -6.61 6.40
N GLU A 73 -18.31 -6.35 5.17
CA GLU A 73 -19.45 -5.46 4.93
C GLU A 73 -20.75 -5.95 5.59
N GLN A 74 -20.89 -7.26 5.76
CA GLN A 74 -22.05 -7.84 6.44
C GLN A 74 -21.97 -7.64 7.96
N VAL A 75 -20.75 -7.48 8.48
CA VAL A 75 -20.49 -7.17 9.89
C VAL A 75 -20.66 -5.66 10.13
N TYR A 76 -20.14 -4.84 9.22
CA TYR A 76 -20.19 -3.38 9.31
C TYR A 76 -20.37 -2.76 7.91
N SER A 77 -21.63 -2.49 7.54
CA SER A 77 -22.02 -1.95 6.23
C SER A 77 -21.29 -0.69 5.75
N PRO A 78 -20.85 0.27 6.59
CA PRO A 78 -20.17 1.47 6.12
C PRO A 78 -18.83 1.18 5.45
N LEU A 79 -18.25 -0.02 5.64
CA LEU A 79 -17.05 -0.46 4.92
C LEU A 79 -17.26 -0.46 3.40
N GLY A 80 -18.47 -0.75 2.92
CA GLY A 80 -18.79 -0.79 1.48
C GLY A 80 -18.85 0.59 0.83
N LEU A 81 -18.80 1.66 1.62
CA LEU A 81 -18.78 3.05 1.14
C LEU A 81 -17.36 3.65 1.11
N ILE A 82 -16.35 2.91 1.59
CA ILE A 82 -14.97 3.37 1.58
C ILE A 82 -14.48 3.48 0.12
N PRO A 83 -13.82 4.60 -0.26
CA PRO A 83 -13.59 4.94 -1.67
C PRO A 83 -12.78 3.90 -2.45
N THR A 84 -11.77 3.29 -1.84
CA THR A 84 -10.89 2.31 -2.51
C THR A 84 -10.69 1.06 -1.65
N GLU A 85 -10.27 -0.02 -2.29
CA GLU A 85 -10.00 -1.28 -1.61
C GLU A 85 -8.80 -1.17 -0.65
N GLU A 86 -7.82 -0.31 -0.95
CA GLU A 86 -6.65 -0.07 -0.10
C GLU A 86 -7.06 0.61 1.20
N HIS A 87 -7.88 1.67 1.12
CA HIS A 87 -8.42 2.34 2.31
C HIS A 87 -9.25 1.37 3.14
N ARG A 88 -10.07 0.54 2.49
CA ARG A 88 -10.90 -0.47 3.15
C ARG A 88 -10.03 -1.53 3.82
N GLY A 89 -9.05 -2.07 3.11
CA GLY A 89 -8.11 -3.04 3.64
C GLY A 89 -7.34 -2.52 4.85
N LEU A 90 -6.94 -1.25 4.81
CA LEU A 90 -6.31 -0.60 5.96
C LEU A 90 -7.27 -0.52 7.15
N VAL A 91 -8.52 -0.10 6.95
CA VAL A 91 -9.54 -0.05 8.00
C VAL A 91 -9.80 -1.45 8.59
N GLU A 92 -9.96 -2.47 7.75
CA GLU A 92 -10.20 -3.84 8.20
C GLU A 92 -9.04 -4.37 9.06
N LEU A 93 -7.79 -4.10 8.66
CA LEU A 93 -6.61 -4.47 9.43
C LEU A 93 -6.49 -3.66 10.74
N ILE A 94 -6.84 -2.38 10.74
CA ILE A 94 -6.91 -1.57 11.96
C ILE A 94 -7.93 -2.16 12.93
N LEU A 95 -9.13 -2.49 12.46
CA LEU A 95 -10.17 -3.10 13.30
C LEU A 95 -9.66 -4.42 13.89
N ALA A 96 -9.04 -5.29 13.08
CA ALA A 96 -8.43 -6.53 13.58
C ALA A 96 -7.34 -6.27 14.64
N ALA A 97 -6.46 -5.28 14.42
CA ALA A 97 -5.47 -4.87 15.40
C ALA A 97 -6.12 -4.38 16.72
N VAL A 98 -7.23 -3.64 16.64
CA VAL A 98 -7.96 -3.17 17.83
C VAL A 98 -8.54 -4.37 18.59
N MET A 99 -9.15 -5.34 17.90
CA MET A 99 -9.71 -6.54 18.53
C MET A 99 -8.65 -7.30 19.34
N VAL A 100 -7.49 -7.58 18.72
CA VAL A 100 -6.40 -8.30 19.41
C VAL A 100 -5.75 -7.43 20.48
N ARG A 101 -5.67 -6.10 20.33
CA ARG A 101 -5.06 -5.24 21.35
C ARG A 101 -5.94 -5.03 22.58
N GLN A 102 -7.26 -5.02 22.42
CA GLN A 102 -8.22 -4.96 23.54
C GLN A 102 -8.39 -6.32 24.23
N HIS A 103 -8.15 -7.42 23.51
CA HIS A 103 -8.17 -8.78 24.03
C HIS A 103 -6.84 -9.50 23.74
N PRO A 104 -5.75 -9.05 24.38
CA PRO A 104 -4.39 -9.48 24.03
C PRO A 104 -4.16 -10.95 24.33
N THR A 105 -3.94 -11.74 23.27
CA THR A 105 -3.28 -13.05 23.38
C THR A 105 -1.77 -12.88 23.58
N ARG A 106 -1.20 -11.76 23.11
CA ARG A 106 0.22 -11.37 23.26
C ARG A 106 0.37 -9.97 23.81
N ARG A 107 1.45 -9.74 24.54
CA ARG A 107 1.79 -8.43 25.14
C ARG A 107 2.62 -7.55 24.22
N ASP A 108 3.13 -8.09 23.12
CA ASP A 108 4.04 -7.47 22.18
C ASP A 108 3.61 -7.74 20.73
N CYS A 109 4.39 -7.23 19.77
CA CYS A 109 4.15 -7.38 18.33
C CYS A 109 2.80 -6.81 17.85
N HIS A 110 2.25 -5.81 18.55
CA HIS A 110 1.07 -5.09 18.07
C HIS A 110 1.47 -4.11 16.96
N PRO A 111 0.74 -4.10 15.82
CA PRO A 111 1.05 -3.17 14.73
C PRO A 111 0.71 -1.73 15.10
N PHE A 112 1.32 -0.83 14.34
CA PHE A 112 0.74 0.47 14.05
C PHE A 112 0.62 0.63 12.53
N PHE A 113 -0.15 1.62 12.10
CA PHE A 113 -0.48 1.82 10.70
C PHE A 113 0.12 3.12 10.19
N VAL A 114 0.54 3.13 8.94
CA VAL A 114 1.05 4.33 8.27
C VAL A 114 0.32 4.48 6.95
N ILE A 115 -0.39 5.59 6.79
CA ILE A 115 -0.97 5.99 5.52
C ILE A 115 -0.30 7.28 5.08
N PHE A 116 0.31 7.26 3.89
CA PHE A 116 1.02 8.41 3.38
C PHE A 116 0.73 8.65 1.91
N GLY A 117 0.83 9.91 1.52
CA GLY A 117 0.54 10.41 0.17
C GLY A 117 0.43 11.92 0.21
N ASP A 118 -0.03 12.53 -0.86
CA ASP A 118 -0.20 13.98 -0.97
C ASP A 118 -1.46 14.42 -0.23
N THR A 119 -1.68 15.72 -0.12
CA THR A 119 -2.91 16.28 0.46
C THR A 119 -4.15 15.79 -0.29
N PHE A 120 -5.31 15.75 0.38
CA PHE A 120 -6.58 15.30 -0.20
C PHE A 120 -6.63 13.84 -0.67
N HIS A 121 -5.88 12.94 -0.01
CA HIS A 121 -5.94 11.50 -0.28
C HIS A 121 -6.66 10.70 0.82
N TRP A 122 -7.72 11.27 1.41
CA TRP A 122 -8.58 10.62 2.43
C TRP A 122 -7.84 10.06 3.67
N LYS A 123 -6.63 10.53 3.97
CA LYS A 123 -5.76 10.02 5.05
C LYS A 123 -6.36 10.28 6.44
N SER A 124 -6.57 11.55 6.79
CA SER A 124 -7.17 11.96 8.07
C SER A 124 -8.64 11.51 8.15
N THR A 125 -9.35 11.56 7.02
CA THR A 125 -10.75 11.13 6.92
C THR A 125 -10.93 9.63 7.21
N LEU A 126 -9.97 8.79 6.80
CA LEU A 126 -9.93 7.37 7.20
C LEU A 126 -9.84 7.24 8.72
N GLY A 127 -8.98 8.03 9.37
CA GLY A 127 -8.87 8.06 10.82
C GLY A 127 -10.18 8.45 11.52
N ILE A 128 -10.88 9.47 11.00
CA ILE A 128 -12.20 9.89 11.48
C ILE A 128 -13.24 8.78 11.29
N PHE A 129 -13.25 8.10 10.14
CA PHE A 129 -14.13 6.95 9.89
C PHE A 129 -13.94 5.86 10.96
N VAL A 130 -12.68 5.49 11.25
CA VAL A 130 -12.36 4.46 12.25
C VAL A 130 -12.77 4.91 13.66
N CYS A 131 -12.60 6.19 14.00
CA CYS A 131 -13.07 6.73 15.28
C CYS A 131 -14.57 6.51 15.44
N HIS A 132 -15.39 6.90 14.45
CA HIS A 132 -16.84 6.66 14.50
C HIS A 132 -17.19 5.17 14.53
N ALA A 133 -16.48 4.35 13.74
CA ALA A 133 -16.68 2.90 13.75
C ALA A 133 -16.40 2.26 15.12
N LEU A 134 -15.55 2.87 15.95
CA LEU A 134 -15.24 2.41 17.31
C LEU A 134 -16.00 3.19 18.40
N GLY A 135 -16.89 4.12 18.02
CA GLY A 135 -17.64 4.96 18.97
C GLY A 135 -16.78 5.99 19.70
N LEU A 136 -15.66 6.39 19.09
CA LEU A 136 -14.76 7.41 19.61
C LEU A 136 -15.11 8.78 19.04
N ASP A 137 -14.91 9.82 19.84
CA ASP A 137 -14.99 11.21 19.38
C ASP A 137 -13.70 11.57 18.60
N PRO A 138 -13.80 11.86 17.29
CA PRO A 138 -12.64 12.27 16.50
C PRO A 138 -11.95 13.53 17.03
N ALA A 139 -12.66 14.44 17.68
CA ALA A 139 -12.07 15.68 18.22
C ALA A 139 -11.05 15.42 19.35
N ILE A 140 -11.14 14.25 19.99
CA ILE A 140 -10.22 13.82 21.05
C ILE A 140 -9.15 12.87 20.50
N HIS A 141 -9.54 11.96 19.60
CA HIS A 141 -8.70 10.83 19.17
C HIS A 141 -7.96 11.07 17.85
N VAL A 142 -8.21 12.20 17.18
CA VAL A 142 -7.40 12.69 16.07
C VAL A 142 -6.52 13.82 16.58
N VAL A 143 -5.24 13.50 16.79
CA VAL A 143 -4.25 14.42 17.34
C VAL A 143 -3.44 15.00 16.20
N ASP A 144 -3.59 16.30 15.95
CA ASP A 144 -2.71 17.04 15.03
C ASP A 144 -1.33 17.21 15.66
N CYS A 145 -0.38 16.36 15.25
CA CYS A 145 0.96 16.33 15.82
C CYS A 145 1.78 17.59 15.50
N ALA A 146 1.41 18.36 14.48
CA ALA A 146 2.08 19.63 14.16
C ALA A 146 1.74 20.73 15.17
N SER A 147 0.54 20.67 15.76
CA SER A 147 0.06 21.63 16.76
C SER A 147 0.46 21.29 18.20
N GLU A 148 0.99 20.08 18.42
CA GLU A 148 1.28 19.55 19.75
C GLU A 148 2.67 19.92 20.24
N SER A 149 2.82 20.06 21.56
CA SER A 149 4.14 20.18 22.20
C SER A 149 4.51 18.85 22.86
N GLY A 150 5.79 18.44 22.83
CA GLY A 150 6.18 17.08 23.24
C GLY A 150 5.78 16.66 24.67
N LYS A 151 5.42 17.61 25.54
CA LYS A 151 5.00 17.36 26.94
C LYS A 151 3.50 17.05 27.11
N SER A 152 2.68 17.17 26.06
CA SER A 152 1.21 17.05 26.16
C SER A 152 0.65 15.64 25.93
N LEU A 153 1.43 14.72 25.35
CA LEU A 153 0.88 13.54 24.65
C LEU A 153 0.74 12.25 25.45
N PHE A 154 1.35 12.17 26.64
CA PHE A 154 1.41 10.90 27.38
C PHE A 154 0.95 11.06 28.83
N ILE A 155 1.89 11.17 29.78
CA ILE A 155 1.63 11.37 31.19
C ILE A 155 2.57 12.47 31.66
N ARG A 156 2.03 13.51 32.27
CA ARG A 156 2.82 14.55 32.93
C ARG A 156 2.71 14.33 34.42
N ARG A 157 3.84 14.20 35.11
CA ARG A 157 3.91 14.25 36.57
C ARG A 157 4.38 15.62 37.06
N THR A 158 3.95 16.01 38.26
CA THR A 158 4.46 17.18 38.96
C THR A 158 5.87 16.90 39.50
N ALA A 159 6.57 17.92 39.99
CA ALA A 159 7.88 17.75 40.64
C ALA A 159 7.83 16.86 41.90
N SER A 160 6.65 16.64 42.49
CA SER A 160 6.43 15.72 43.61
C SER A 160 6.28 14.25 43.17
N GLY A 161 6.21 13.99 41.86
CA GLY A 161 5.96 12.65 41.32
C GLY A 161 4.48 12.29 41.21
N ASP A 162 3.54 13.20 41.47
CA ASP A 162 2.11 12.95 41.28
C ASP A 162 1.72 13.11 39.81
N VAL A 163 0.74 12.33 39.32
CA VAL A 163 0.21 12.50 37.96
C VAL A 163 -0.52 13.84 37.86
N ALA A 164 0.12 14.82 37.22
CA ALA A 164 -0.44 16.14 36.94
C ALA A 164 -1.52 16.07 35.85
N SER A 165 -1.29 15.21 34.84
CA SER A 165 -2.27 14.93 33.78
C SER A 165 -1.95 13.63 33.06
N GLU A 166 -2.92 12.73 32.95
CA GLU A 166 -2.90 11.59 32.04
C GLU A 166 -3.90 11.89 30.91
N ARG A 167 -3.43 11.90 29.65
CA ARG A 167 -4.35 12.04 28.52
C ARG A 167 -5.14 10.76 28.35
N GLN A 168 -6.45 10.89 28.10
CA GLN A 168 -7.36 9.77 27.84
C GLN A 168 -6.92 8.87 26.67
N LEU A 169 -6.00 9.34 25.83
CA LEU A 169 -5.44 8.64 24.68
C LEU A 169 -4.80 7.29 25.03
N VAL A 170 -4.17 7.16 26.20
CA VAL A 170 -3.44 5.93 26.60
C VAL A 170 -4.38 4.73 26.78
N ASN A 171 -5.64 5.00 27.15
CA ASN A 171 -6.65 3.99 27.42
C ASN A 171 -7.64 3.79 26.25
N ALA A 172 -7.59 4.66 25.23
CA ALA A 172 -8.43 4.54 24.06
C ALA A 172 -8.09 3.29 23.22
N PRO A 173 -9.04 2.71 22.47
CA PRO A 173 -8.77 1.58 21.60
C PRO A 173 -8.03 1.96 20.32
N PHE A 174 -8.17 3.20 19.85
CA PHE A 174 -7.58 3.69 18.61
C PHE A 174 -7.17 5.16 18.74
N LEU A 175 -6.12 5.54 18.02
CA LEU A 175 -5.55 6.88 18.02
C LEU A 175 -5.03 7.23 16.64
N VAL A 176 -5.38 8.42 16.13
CA VAL A 176 -4.82 8.98 14.90
C VAL A 176 -3.82 10.06 15.27
N LEU A 177 -2.62 9.93 14.73
CA LEU A 177 -1.52 10.87 14.89
C LEU A 177 -1.35 11.57 13.54
N ASP A 178 -2.07 12.69 13.39
CA ASP A 178 -2.15 13.44 12.15
C ASP A 178 -0.94 14.33 11.92
N GLU A 179 -0.58 14.52 10.65
CA GLU A 179 0.60 15.31 10.23
C GLU A 179 1.89 14.92 10.98
N PHE A 180 2.12 13.62 11.18
CA PHE A 180 3.24 13.10 12.00
C PHE A 180 4.62 13.67 11.60
N LEU A 181 4.87 13.89 10.31
CA LEU A 181 6.16 14.40 9.83
C LEU A 181 6.36 15.91 9.97
N ALA A 182 5.28 16.66 10.14
CA ALA A 182 5.33 18.09 10.44
C ALA A 182 5.66 18.34 11.92
N ALA A 183 5.48 17.33 12.77
CA ALA A 183 5.78 17.42 14.19
C ALA A 183 7.28 17.50 14.50
N ASP A 184 7.61 18.28 15.52
CA ASP A 184 8.96 18.43 16.04
C ASP A 184 9.56 17.10 16.51
N ARG A 185 10.89 17.05 16.54
CA ARG A 185 11.61 15.84 16.97
C ARG A 185 11.21 15.41 18.39
N ALA A 186 10.96 16.36 19.29
CA ALA A 186 10.53 16.08 20.67
C ALA A 186 9.15 15.40 20.71
N VAL A 187 8.19 15.88 19.92
CA VAL A 187 6.85 15.29 19.78
C VAL A 187 6.95 13.87 19.23
N ARG A 188 7.67 13.68 18.13
CA ARG A 188 7.86 12.35 17.53
C ARG A 188 8.56 11.37 18.48
N SER A 189 9.50 11.85 19.29
CA SER A 189 10.14 11.04 20.33
C SER A 189 9.17 10.67 21.46
N ALA A 190 8.30 11.60 21.86
CA ALA A 190 7.28 11.35 22.88
C ALA A 190 6.20 10.35 22.43
N LEU A 191 6.01 10.18 21.11
CA LEU A 191 5.08 9.22 20.53
C LEU A 191 5.62 7.78 20.48
N ASN A 192 6.92 7.56 20.73
CA ASN A 192 7.53 6.23 20.68
C ASN A 192 6.79 5.15 21.49
N PRO A 193 6.28 5.40 22.72
CA PRO A 193 5.51 4.41 23.47
C PRO A 193 4.38 3.76 22.65
N PHE A 194 3.65 4.55 21.86
CA PHE A 194 2.57 4.06 21.00
C PHE A 194 3.07 3.20 19.83
N LEU A 195 4.27 3.46 19.32
CA LEU A 195 4.84 2.82 18.12
C LEU A 195 5.69 1.58 18.42
N THR A 196 6.01 1.31 19.69
CA THR A 196 6.81 0.13 20.06
C THR A 196 6.09 -1.20 19.83
N GLY A 197 4.75 -1.20 19.76
CA GLY A 197 3.95 -2.42 19.66
C GLY A 197 3.88 -3.23 20.96
N ASN A 198 4.42 -2.71 22.06
CA ASN A 198 4.24 -3.28 23.39
C ASN A 198 2.95 -2.74 24.01
N LEU A 199 2.18 -3.62 24.62
CA LEU A 199 0.98 -3.26 25.38
C LEU A 199 1.34 -2.71 26.75
N ILE A 200 2.37 -3.27 27.40
CA ILE A 200 2.84 -2.86 28.72
C ILE A 200 4.24 -2.30 28.56
N LEU A 201 4.44 -1.06 29.01
CA LEU A 201 5.73 -0.38 28.94
C LEU A 201 6.20 0.01 30.34
N PRO A 202 7.50 -0.15 30.64
CA PRO A 202 8.08 0.50 31.79
C PRO A 202 8.08 2.01 31.53
N PHE A 203 7.48 2.78 32.43
CA PHE A 203 7.52 4.22 32.40
C PHE A 203 7.91 4.69 33.80
N GLU A 204 9.13 5.23 33.91
CA GLU A 204 9.78 5.53 35.19
C GLU A 204 9.87 4.26 36.07
N ASN A 205 9.17 4.23 37.21
CA ASN A 205 9.14 3.11 38.16
C ASN A 205 7.81 2.32 38.11
N GLU A 206 6.93 2.63 37.16
CA GLU A 206 5.62 1.99 37.01
C GLU A 206 5.47 1.30 35.65
N GLN A 207 4.43 0.49 35.53
CA GLN A 207 4.02 -0.11 34.27
C GLN A 207 2.80 0.61 33.74
N VAL A 208 2.91 1.17 32.53
CA VAL A 208 1.79 1.81 31.85
C VAL A 208 1.27 0.88 30.76
N THR A 209 -0.05 0.70 30.71
CA THR A 209 -0.70 -0.08 29.67
C THR A 209 -1.11 0.84 28.52
N VAL A 210 -0.43 0.74 27.38
CA VAL A 210 -0.74 1.52 26.18
C VAL A 210 -1.70 0.74 25.30
N ARG A 211 -2.99 1.05 25.41
CA ARG A 211 -4.06 0.35 24.69
C ARG A 211 -4.30 0.76 23.23
N PRO A 212 -4.02 1.99 22.76
CA PRO A 212 -4.46 2.36 21.43
C PRO A 212 -3.65 1.69 20.34
N VAL A 213 -4.34 1.34 19.26
CA VAL A 213 -3.72 1.06 17.96
C VAL A 213 -3.47 2.40 17.24
N PRO A 214 -2.21 2.76 16.93
CA PRO A 214 -1.91 4.04 16.29
C PRO A 214 -2.08 3.97 14.77
N LEU A 215 -2.66 5.02 14.19
CA LEU A 215 -2.58 5.35 12.76
C LEU A 215 -1.77 6.64 12.59
N LEU A 216 -0.66 6.56 11.88
CA LEU A 216 0.11 7.72 11.41
C LEU A 216 -0.41 8.15 10.05
N THR A 217 -0.82 9.40 9.92
CA THR A 217 -1.04 10.04 8.61
C THR A 217 0.10 11.04 8.38
N LEU A 218 0.67 11.04 7.18
CA LEU A 218 1.78 11.94 6.86
C LEU A 218 1.87 12.24 5.36
N ASN A 219 2.45 13.39 5.05
CA ASN A 219 2.92 13.74 3.71
C ASN A 219 4.39 13.28 3.58
N PRO A 220 4.75 12.44 2.60
CA PRO A 220 6.09 11.87 2.52
C PRO A 220 7.16 12.93 2.21
N ARG A 221 8.37 12.75 2.75
CA ARG A 221 9.54 13.56 2.37
C ARG A 221 10.05 13.16 0.99
N LEU A 222 10.63 14.10 0.26
CA LEU A 222 11.34 13.84 -0.99
C LEU A 222 12.70 13.16 -0.73
N GLN A 223 12.65 11.87 -0.40
CA GLN A 223 13.82 11.03 -0.11
C GLN A 223 13.76 9.74 -0.93
N PRO A 224 14.90 9.15 -1.32
CA PRO A 224 14.92 7.97 -2.18
C PRO A 224 14.54 6.68 -1.45
N THR A 225 14.73 6.62 -0.13
CA THR A 225 14.42 5.43 0.68
C THR A 225 13.10 5.60 1.42
N LEU A 226 12.41 4.49 1.67
CA LEU A 226 11.16 4.50 2.43
C LEU A 226 11.36 5.03 3.86
N GLU A 227 12.49 4.69 4.50
CA GLU A 227 12.88 5.25 5.81
C GLU A 227 12.97 6.77 5.78
N GLY A 228 13.60 7.32 4.73
CA GLY A 228 13.74 8.77 4.55
C GLY A 228 12.40 9.44 4.27
N GLN A 229 11.54 8.80 3.47
CA GLN A 229 10.21 9.31 3.13
C GLN A 229 9.30 9.37 4.36
N LEU A 230 9.30 8.33 5.19
CA LEU A 230 8.44 8.20 6.35
C LEU A 230 9.04 8.79 7.63
N GLY A 231 10.35 9.06 7.65
CA GLY A 231 11.06 9.47 8.86
C GLY A 231 11.05 8.40 9.97
N LEU A 232 10.91 7.13 9.59
CA LEU A 232 10.84 5.97 10.50
C LEU A 232 12.07 5.08 10.34
N SER A 233 12.53 4.51 11.45
CA SER A 233 13.63 3.54 11.42
C SER A 233 13.16 2.19 10.88
N ALA A 234 14.09 1.38 10.35
CA ALA A 234 13.76 0.04 9.85
C ALA A 234 13.04 -0.86 10.88
N PRO A 235 13.40 -0.87 12.18
CA PRO A 235 12.65 -1.62 13.19
C PRO A 235 11.21 -1.14 13.43
N LEU A 236 10.92 0.14 13.18
CA LEU A 236 9.55 0.67 13.23
C LEU A 236 8.78 0.28 11.97
N ILE A 237 9.40 0.41 10.79
CA ILE A 237 8.83 -0.07 9.52
C ILE A 237 8.45 -1.55 9.61
N ARG A 238 9.28 -2.39 10.24
CA ARG A 238 9.00 -3.82 10.42
C ARG A 238 7.70 -4.11 11.19
N ARG A 239 7.26 -3.17 12.02
CA ARG A 239 6.04 -3.25 12.83
C ARG A 239 4.87 -2.50 12.22
N ALA A 240 5.13 -1.69 11.19
CA ALA A 240 4.13 -0.88 10.54
C ALA A 240 3.44 -1.65 9.41
N ILE A 241 2.13 -1.48 9.27
CA ILE A 241 1.42 -1.76 8.04
C ILE A 241 1.30 -0.45 7.25
N ILE A 242 1.89 -0.42 6.06
CA ILE A 242 2.15 0.80 5.31
C ILE A 242 1.32 0.84 4.03
N ALA A 243 0.69 1.99 3.76
CA ALA A 243 -0.07 2.25 2.55
C ALA A 243 0.38 3.59 1.91
N ASN A 244 0.79 3.54 0.64
CA ASN A 244 1.08 4.71 -0.19
C ASN A 244 -0.13 5.05 -1.06
N VAL A 245 -0.95 6.01 -0.64
CA VAL A 245 -2.18 6.34 -1.36
C VAL A 245 -1.96 7.17 -2.62
N ASN A 246 -0.74 7.66 -2.89
CA ASN A 246 -0.39 8.26 -4.19
C ASN A 246 -0.38 7.24 -5.32
N ALA A 247 -0.16 5.96 -5.01
CA ALA A 247 -0.21 4.87 -5.99
C ALA A 247 -1.64 4.41 -6.30
N VAL A 248 -2.64 4.97 -5.62
CA VAL A 248 -4.04 4.55 -5.70
C VAL A 248 -4.83 5.56 -6.53
N VAL A 249 -5.62 5.05 -7.47
CA VAL A 249 -6.55 5.89 -8.25
C VAL A 249 -7.76 6.21 -7.37
N LEU A 250 -7.82 7.46 -6.90
CA LEU A 250 -8.92 7.93 -6.08
C LEU A 250 -10.15 8.30 -6.93
N PRO A 251 -11.37 7.97 -6.48
CA PRO A 251 -12.57 8.57 -7.01
C PRO A 251 -12.65 10.04 -6.59
N ASP A 252 -13.63 10.77 -7.14
CA ASP A 252 -13.91 12.14 -6.70
C ASP A 252 -14.36 12.16 -5.23
N LEU A 253 -13.43 12.51 -4.35
CA LEU A 253 -13.64 12.54 -2.90
C LEU A 253 -14.62 13.63 -2.46
N THR A 254 -14.89 14.63 -3.29
CA THR A 254 -15.93 15.62 -2.97
C THR A 254 -17.31 14.98 -2.95
N LEU A 255 -17.51 13.91 -3.74
CA LEU A 255 -18.75 13.16 -3.83
C LEU A 255 -18.78 11.99 -2.86
N SER A 256 -17.73 11.16 -2.82
CA SER A 256 -17.75 9.90 -2.06
C SER A 256 -17.08 9.97 -0.68
N GLY A 257 -16.27 11.00 -0.41
CA GLY A 257 -15.40 11.03 0.78
C GLY A 257 -16.15 11.19 2.10
N GLY A 258 -17.25 11.95 2.12
CA GLY A 258 -18.05 12.20 3.32
C GLY A 258 -19.13 11.16 3.62
N GLU A 259 -19.54 10.37 2.61
CA GLU A 259 -20.63 9.40 2.74
C GLU A 259 -20.27 8.27 3.71
N ALA A 260 -19.06 7.70 3.58
CA ALA A 260 -18.59 6.64 4.46
C ALA A 260 -18.52 7.08 5.92
N VAL A 261 -18.00 8.29 6.18
CA VAL A 261 -17.89 8.87 7.53
C VAL A 261 -19.28 9.10 8.13
N SER A 262 -20.19 9.69 7.35
CA SER A 262 -21.58 9.93 7.78
C SER A 262 -22.32 8.64 8.07
N ALA A 263 -22.13 7.61 7.24
CA ALA A 263 -22.70 6.29 7.45
C ALA A 263 -22.16 5.61 8.71
N ALA A 264 -20.85 5.69 8.96
CA ALA A 264 -20.23 5.16 10.17
C ALA A 264 -20.77 5.86 11.43
N HIS A 265 -20.85 7.20 11.42
CA HIS A 265 -21.43 7.96 12.50
C HIS A 265 -22.89 7.58 12.78
N THR A 266 -23.68 7.39 11.72
CA THR A 266 -25.11 7.04 11.83
C THR A 266 -25.35 5.62 12.33
N GLN A 267 -24.53 4.66 11.90
CA GLN A 267 -24.68 3.26 12.29
C GLN A 267 -24.25 3.00 13.74
N GLY A 268 -23.29 3.78 14.23
CA GLY A 268 -22.73 3.62 15.56
C GLY A 268 -21.63 2.57 15.64
N PRO A 269 -21.11 2.31 16.85
CA PRO A 269 -19.90 1.53 17.04
C PRO A 269 -20.06 0.05 16.68
N ILE A 270 -19.02 -0.52 16.07
CA ILE A 270 -18.83 -1.96 15.96
C ILE A 270 -18.55 -2.54 17.36
N MET A 271 -19.10 -3.72 17.64
CA MET A 271 -18.81 -4.40 18.90
C MET A 271 -17.40 -4.98 18.88
N ILE A 272 -16.57 -4.57 19.84
CA ILE A 272 -15.26 -5.15 20.06
C ILE A 272 -15.45 -6.53 20.71
N LYS A 273 -14.99 -7.58 20.04
CA LYS A 273 -15.09 -8.97 20.49
C LYS A 273 -13.70 -9.56 20.71
N ALA A 274 -13.61 -10.53 21.61
CA ALA A 274 -12.39 -11.31 21.74
C ALA A 274 -12.16 -12.16 20.47
N PRO A 275 -10.90 -12.34 20.04
CA PRO A 275 -10.51 -13.35 19.06
C PRO A 275 -11.12 -14.72 19.37
N THR A 276 -11.63 -15.42 18.36
CA THR A 276 -12.17 -16.77 18.52
C THR A 276 -11.07 -17.83 18.46
N CYS A 277 -9.92 -17.52 17.87
CA CYS A 277 -8.76 -18.41 17.81
C CYS A 277 -7.42 -17.64 17.85
N ASP A 278 -6.38 -18.28 18.36
CA ASP A 278 -4.99 -17.85 18.18
C ASP A 278 -4.45 -18.46 16.88
N CYS A 279 -3.91 -17.63 16.00
CA CYS A 279 -3.46 -18.05 14.67
C CYS A 279 -1.98 -18.49 14.68
N GLU A 280 -1.33 -18.56 15.84
CA GLU A 280 0.04 -19.08 15.95
C GLU A 280 0.18 -20.51 15.42
N GLU A 281 -0.86 -21.34 15.59
CA GLU A 281 -0.90 -22.71 15.05
C GLU A 281 -0.79 -22.74 13.52
N HIS A 282 -1.18 -21.66 12.85
CA HIS A 282 -1.12 -21.50 11.40
C HIS A 282 0.08 -20.67 10.92
N ARG A 283 1.07 -20.39 11.78
CA ARG A 283 2.22 -19.55 11.46
C ARG A 283 2.96 -19.98 10.19
N ASN A 284 3.16 -21.28 9.97
CA ASN A 284 3.83 -21.79 8.77
C ASN A 284 3.04 -21.45 7.49
N VAL A 285 1.71 -21.61 7.52
CA VAL A 285 0.83 -21.27 6.40
C VAL A 285 0.92 -19.77 6.09
N ILE A 286 0.89 -18.92 7.12
CA ILE A 286 1.04 -17.47 6.99
C ILE A 286 2.40 -17.11 6.37
N VAL A 287 3.48 -17.72 6.85
CA VAL A 287 4.84 -17.49 6.33
C VAL A 287 4.95 -17.89 4.85
N ASP A 288 4.41 -19.04 4.48
CA ASP A 288 4.50 -19.55 3.11
C ASP A 288 3.68 -18.69 2.14
N LEU A 289 2.49 -18.24 2.55
CA LEU A 289 1.69 -17.29 1.77
C LEU A 289 2.40 -15.95 1.59
N LEU A 290 2.92 -15.36 2.68
CA LEU A 290 3.66 -14.10 2.59
C LEU A 290 4.88 -14.22 1.68
N LYS A 291 5.61 -15.34 1.74
CA LYS A 291 6.72 -15.61 0.81
C LYS A 291 6.27 -15.73 -0.63
N ALA A 292 5.08 -16.30 -0.87
CA ALA A 292 4.51 -16.47 -2.19
C ALA A 292 4.04 -15.14 -2.81
N ILE A 293 3.51 -14.20 -2.00
CA ILE A 293 2.99 -12.92 -2.52
C ILE A 293 3.99 -11.76 -2.46
N LEU A 294 4.93 -11.76 -1.50
CA LEU A 294 5.88 -10.67 -1.29
C LEU A 294 7.22 -10.91 -2.01
N LYS A 295 7.83 -9.83 -2.49
CA LYS A 295 9.21 -9.80 -2.95
C LYS A 295 10.19 -10.09 -1.80
N PRO A 296 11.37 -10.68 -2.07
CA PRO A 296 12.35 -11.01 -1.03
C PRO A 296 12.77 -9.83 -0.14
N GLU A 297 12.88 -8.63 -0.72
CA GLU A 297 13.23 -7.40 0.00
C GLU A 297 12.20 -7.01 1.06
N ALA A 298 10.92 -7.38 0.89
CA ALA A 298 9.85 -7.08 1.83
C ALA A 298 9.76 -8.09 2.99
N HIS A 299 10.37 -9.27 2.88
CA HIS A 299 10.30 -10.31 3.91
C HIS A 299 10.90 -9.86 5.25
N GLN A 300 11.89 -8.98 5.23
CA GLN A 300 12.48 -8.39 6.44
C GLN A 300 11.75 -7.13 6.93
N ARG A 301 10.87 -6.57 6.10
CA ARG A 301 10.14 -5.32 6.32
C ARG A 301 8.76 -5.52 6.91
N ILE A 302 8.25 -6.74 6.94
CA ILE A 302 6.95 -7.07 7.54
C ILE A 302 7.20 -8.13 8.62
N GLY A 303 6.92 -7.80 9.88
CA GLY A 303 7.05 -8.73 10.99
C GLY A 303 6.02 -9.85 10.90
N ILE A 304 6.46 -11.10 10.81
CA ILE A 304 5.55 -12.27 10.76
C ILE A 304 4.63 -12.29 11.98
N ASP A 305 5.16 -12.03 13.17
CA ASP A 305 4.38 -12.10 14.41
C ASP A 305 3.32 -10.98 14.48
N VAL A 306 3.55 -9.85 13.78
CA VAL A 306 2.54 -8.80 13.58
C VAL A 306 1.40 -9.31 12.70
N VAL A 307 1.72 -10.03 11.62
CA VAL A 307 0.70 -10.63 10.74
C VAL A 307 -0.09 -11.72 11.46
N VAL A 308 0.57 -12.57 12.26
CA VAL A 308 -0.11 -13.57 13.08
C VAL A 308 -1.09 -12.90 14.05
N ASN A 309 -0.67 -11.84 14.75
CA ASN A 309 -1.53 -11.07 15.65
C ASN A 309 -2.74 -10.48 14.91
N LEU A 310 -2.54 -9.96 13.69
CA LEU A 310 -3.63 -9.46 12.85
C LEU A 310 -4.61 -10.58 12.45
N CYS A 311 -4.11 -11.77 12.09
CA CYS A 311 -4.96 -12.93 11.79
C CYS A 311 -5.81 -13.33 13.01
N SER A 312 -5.21 -13.37 14.20
CA SER A 312 -5.94 -13.64 15.45
C SER A 312 -6.99 -12.57 15.72
N GLY A 313 -6.65 -11.29 15.57
CA GLY A 313 -7.61 -10.20 15.68
C GLY A 313 -8.77 -10.29 14.68
N MET A 314 -8.47 -10.67 13.44
CA MET A 314 -9.46 -10.86 12.38
C MET A 314 -10.44 -11.99 12.70
N SER A 315 -10.02 -12.99 13.48
CA SER A 315 -10.92 -14.09 13.90
C SER A 315 -12.12 -13.62 14.73
N ALA A 316 -12.02 -12.47 15.40
CA ALA A 316 -13.15 -11.86 16.12
C ALA A 316 -14.30 -11.44 15.18
N MET A 317 -14.01 -11.22 13.90
CA MET A 317 -14.98 -10.84 12.86
C MET A 317 -15.27 -12.00 11.88
N LEU A 318 -14.30 -12.89 11.66
CA LEU A 318 -14.40 -14.05 10.77
C LEU A 318 -14.08 -15.34 11.56
N ALA A 319 -15.10 -16.14 11.87
CA ALA A 319 -14.94 -17.29 12.77
C ALA A 319 -14.00 -18.39 12.25
N ASP A 320 -13.83 -18.54 10.93
CA ASP A 320 -12.90 -19.50 10.34
C ASP A 320 -11.48 -18.92 10.29
N PRO A 321 -10.48 -19.54 10.96
CA PRO A 321 -9.10 -19.08 10.95
C PRO A 321 -8.50 -19.00 9.54
N ILE A 322 -8.88 -19.91 8.63
CA ILE A 322 -8.35 -19.89 7.26
C ILE A 322 -8.88 -18.68 6.50
N GLU A 323 -10.16 -18.35 6.65
CA GLU A 323 -10.75 -17.14 6.08
C GLU A 323 -10.13 -15.87 6.68
N ALA A 324 -9.88 -15.85 7.99
CA ALA A 324 -9.21 -14.74 8.67
C ALA A 324 -7.77 -14.52 8.15
N ILE A 325 -6.99 -15.59 8.00
CA ILE A 325 -5.64 -15.55 7.41
C ILE A 325 -5.69 -15.05 5.98
N ALA A 326 -6.59 -15.62 5.19
CA ALA A 326 -6.77 -15.27 3.80
C ALA A 326 -7.05 -13.75 3.67
N GLN A 327 -7.99 -13.23 4.46
CA GLN A 327 -8.37 -11.81 4.46
C GLN A 327 -7.18 -10.92 4.83
N VAL A 328 -6.49 -11.22 5.93
CA VAL A 328 -5.36 -10.41 6.40
C VAL A 328 -4.23 -10.40 5.38
N VAL A 329 -3.84 -11.55 4.85
CA VAL A 329 -2.74 -11.66 3.89
C VAL A 329 -3.10 -10.97 2.57
N GLN A 330 -4.36 -11.07 2.12
CA GLN A 330 -4.82 -10.35 0.93
C GLN A 330 -4.74 -8.83 1.14
N ARG A 331 -5.23 -8.31 2.27
CA ARG A 331 -5.16 -6.86 2.57
C ARG A 331 -3.71 -6.40 2.71
N ILE A 332 -2.83 -7.20 3.33
CA ILE A 332 -1.38 -6.90 3.36
C ILE A 332 -0.79 -6.88 1.95
N GLY A 333 -1.15 -7.83 1.08
CA GLY A 333 -0.72 -7.85 -0.32
C GLY A 333 -1.15 -6.57 -1.04
N LEU A 334 -2.42 -6.19 -0.89
CA LEU A 334 -2.96 -4.97 -1.49
C LEU A 334 -2.21 -3.71 -1.04
N LEU A 335 -1.99 -3.55 0.27
CA LEU A 335 -1.25 -2.40 0.80
C LEU A 335 0.24 -2.44 0.39
N SER A 336 0.85 -3.62 0.40
CA SER A 336 2.23 -3.83 -0.05
C SER A 336 2.40 -3.54 -1.54
N ALA A 337 1.35 -3.68 -2.36
CA ALA A 337 1.39 -3.33 -3.77
C ALA A 337 1.59 -1.82 -3.97
N THR A 338 1.01 -1.00 -3.10
CA THR A 338 1.14 0.47 -3.16
C THR A 338 2.58 0.97 -2.96
N VAL A 339 3.41 0.17 -2.29
CA VAL A 339 4.85 0.44 -2.08
C VAL A 339 5.76 -0.45 -2.94
N GLY A 340 5.17 -1.20 -3.89
CA GLY A 340 5.92 -2.02 -4.85
C GLY A 340 6.53 -3.30 -4.27
N TRP A 341 6.04 -3.79 -3.12
CA TRP A 341 6.60 -4.94 -2.40
C TRP A 341 6.01 -6.31 -2.80
N VAL A 342 4.99 -6.35 -3.65
CA VAL A 342 4.37 -7.60 -4.11
C VAL A 342 5.01 -8.16 -5.38
N ARG A 343 4.92 -9.47 -5.56
CA ARG A 343 5.27 -10.16 -6.81
C ARG A 343 4.16 -10.00 -7.84
N SER A 344 4.50 -10.06 -9.12
CA SER A 344 3.50 -10.09 -10.19
C SER A 344 2.62 -11.34 -10.07
N GLY A 345 1.29 -11.18 -10.20
CA GLY A 345 0.33 -12.28 -10.14
C GLY A 345 0.02 -12.78 -8.72
N TRP A 346 0.39 -12.03 -7.68
CA TRP A 346 0.08 -12.38 -6.29
C TRP A 346 -1.42 -12.53 -6.03
N GLU A 347 -2.26 -11.81 -6.78
CA GLU A 347 -3.72 -11.89 -6.71
C GLU A 347 -4.22 -13.29 -7.08
N ALA A 348 -3.61 -13.93 -8.08
CA ALA A 348 -3.96 -15.28 -8.49
C ALA A 348 -3.57 -16.31 -7.42
N THR A 349 -2.41 -16.13 -6.77
CA THR A 349 -2.01 -16.95 -5.61
C THR A 349 -3.02 -16.84 -4.47
N MET A 350 -3.45 -15.62 -4.15
CA MET A 350 -4.47 -15.41 -3.11
C MET A 350 -5.82 -15.98 -3.50
N ALA A 351 -6.23 -15.88 -4.77
CA ALA A 351 -7.49 -16.43 -5.25
C ALA A 351 -7.55 -17.97 -5.20
N GLN A 352 -6.39 -18.64 -5.22
CA GLN A 352 -6.27 -20.09 -5.07
C GLN A 352 -6.27 -20.54 -3.59
N PHE A 353 -5.81 -19.68 -2.68
CA PHE A 353 -5.77 -19.97 -1.25
C PHE A 353 -7.18 -20.06 -0.66
N GLY A 354 -7.43 -21.07 0.18
CA GLY A 354 -8.74 -21.28 0.83
C GLY A 354 -9.79 -21.95 -0.04
N ARG A 355 -9.52 -22.22 -1.33
CA ARG A 355 -10.35 -23.15 -2.10
C ARG A 355 -10.13 -24.55 -1.54
N PRO A 356 -11.19 -25.31 -1.18
CA PRO A 356 -11.02 -26.71 -0.84
C PRO A 356 -10.37 -27.38 -2.05
N HIS A 357 -9.11 -27.79 -1.90
CA HIS A 357 -8.42 -28.52 -2.94
C HIS A 357 -9.20 -29.82 -3.13
N THR A 358 -10.05 -29.86 -4.16
CA THR A 358 -10.67 -31.09 -4.65
C THR A 358 -9.50 -32.05 -4.86
N SER A 359 -9.44 -33.08 -4.02
CA SER A 359 -8.21 -33.81 -3.68
C SER A 359 -7.73 -34.77 -4.77
N ALA A 360 -7.58 -34.25 -5.99
CA ALA A 360 -6.98 -34.93 -7.12
C ALA A 360 -6.17 -33.89 -7.90
N SER A 361 -4.85 -34.05 -7.90
CA SER A 361 -3.89 -33.27 -8.70
C SER A 361 -3.35 -31.98 -8.07
N MET A 362 -2.52 -32.13 -7.02
CA MET A 362 -1.37 -31.26 -6.82
C MET A 362 -0.13 -32.11 -6.51
N SER A 363 0.40 -32.74 -7.57
CA SER A 363 1.79 -33.17 -7.63
C SER A 363 2.23 -33.24 -9.10
N THR A 364 2.29 -32.09 -9.77
CA THR A 364 3.22 -31.83 -10.87
C THR A 364 3.44 -30.32 -10.98
N LEU A 365 4.68 -29.90 -10.78
CA LEU A 365 5.17 -28.59 -11.21
C LEU A 365 5.06 -28.49 -12.75
N PRO A 366 4.86 -27.29 -13.32
CA PRO A 366 4.76 -27.12 -14.76
C PRO A 366 6.15 -27.26 -15.41
N GLU A 367 6.30 -28.25 -16.29
CA GLU A 367 7.43 -28.34 -17.23
C GLU A 367 7.38 -27.19 -18.27
N PRO A 368 8.53 -26.70 -18.74
CA PRO A 368 8.59 -25.71 -19.81
C PRO A 368 8.23 -26.34 -21.17
N PRO A 369 7.73 -25.55 -22.14
CA PRO A 369 7.15 -26.08 -23.37
C PRO A 369 8.23 -26.64 -24.30
N SER A 370 8.25 -27.95 -24.49
CA SER A 370 8.95 -28.60 -25.59
C SER A 370 8.05 -28.61 -26.83
N SER A 371 8.48 -27.84 -27.81
CA SER A 371 7.93 -27.75 -29.16
C SER A 371 8.09 -29.08 -29.92
N LEU A 372 6.98 -29.50 -30.55
CA LEU A 372 6.89 -30.07 -31.90
C LEU A 372 7.93 -31.12 -32.31
N ASN A 373 7.51 -32.38 -32.37
CA ASN A 373 7.66 -33.14 -33.60
C ASN A 373 6.58 -34.21 -33.75
N GLU A 374 5.99 -34.19 -34.94
CA GLU A 374 4.89 -35.00 -35.44
C GLU A 374 5.33 -36.40 -35.87
N GLY A 375 4.36 -37.33 -35.86
CA GLY A 375 4.41 -38.62 -36.56
C GLY A 375 4.65 -39.80 -35.60
N ARG A 376 3.86 -40.86 -35.57
CA ARG A 376 2.99 -41.45 -36.59
C ARG A 376 2.14 -42.54 -35.92
N LYS A 377 0.83 -42.52 -36.19
CA LYS A 377 -0.14 -43.57 -35.81
C LYS A 377 0.29 -44.95 -36.32
N VAL A 378 0.26 -45.96 -35.46
CA VAL A 378 -0.17 -47.34 -35.82
C VAL A 378 -0.96 -47.94 -34.63
N GLN A 379 -2.05 -48.60 -35.01
CA GLN A 379 -3.11 -49.25 -34.25
C GLN A 379 -2.61 -50.53 -33.53
N LEU A 380 -3.03 -50.72 -32.26
CA LEU A 380 -3.94 -51.79 -31.79
C LEU A 380 -3.47 -53.23 -32.07
N GLU A 381 -3.11 -53.95 -31.01
CA GLU A 381 -3.68 -55.29 -30.71
C GLU A 381 -3.45 -55.65 -29.23
N GLU A 382 -4.48 -56.24 -28.66
CA GLU A 382 -4.60 -56.74 -27.29
C GLU A 382 -3.70 -57.95 -27.07
N GLU A 383 -3.12 -58.10 -25.88
CA GLU A 383 -3.00 -59.41 -25.24
C GLU A 383 -2.74 -59.23 -23.73
N GLU A 384 -3.79 -59.49 -22.94
CA GLU A 384 -3.65 -59.89 -21.54
C GLU A 384 -2.77 -61.15 -21.48
N THR A 385 -1.76 -61.17 -20.62
CA THR A 385 -1.50 -62.38 -19.81
C THR A 385 -0.76 -62.01 -18.52
N ASP A 386 -1.53 -62.17 -17.46
CA ASP A 386 -1.19 -62.61 -16.12
C ASP A 386 0.22 -63.23 -15.96
N GLY A 387 0.99 -62.69 -15.00
CA GLY A 387 2.37 -63.07 -14.73
C GLY A 387 2.65 -63.17 -13.23
N MET A 388 1.75 -63.84 -12.50
CA MET A 388 1.95 -64.23 -11.10
C MET A 388 3.10 -65.24 -11.01
N ILE A 389 4.26 -64.80 -10.52
CA ILE A 389 5.45 -65.63 -10.34
C ILE A 389 5.19 -66.69 -9.26
N SER A 390 4.93 -67.93 -9.69
CA SER A 390 4.94 -69.12 -8.83
C SER A 390 6.27 -69.85 -8.99
N LEU A 391 7.03 -69.95 -7.90
CA LEU A 391 8.29 -70.70 -7.83
C LEU A 391 8.00 -72.19 -7.60
N HIS A 392 7.99 -72.99 -8.67
CA HIS A 392 8.11 -74.44 -8.58
C HIS A 392 9.60 -74.85 -8.69
N LEU A 393 10.14 -75.39 -7.61
CA LEU A 393 11.46 -76.01 -7.57
C LEU A 393 11.34 -77.51 -7.88
N SER A 394 11.94 -77.94 -8.99
CA SER A 394 12.21 -79.36 -9.28
C SER A 394 13.60 -79.74 -8.73
N PRO A 395 13.77 -80.91 -8.09
CA PRO A 395 15.06 -81.31 -7.57
C PRO A 395 15.86 -82.11 -8.62
N GLY A 396 17.03 -81.61 -8.99
CA GLY A 396 17.94 -82.31 -9.90
C GLY A 396 19.35 -81.70 -9.93
N ARG A 397 20.26 -82.36 -9.21
CA ARG A 397 21.74 -82.22 -9.12
C ARG A 397 22.49 -81.31 -10.12
N ARG A 398 23.12 -80.26 -9.54
CA ARG A 398 24.48 -79.67 -9.71
C ARG A 398 25.05 -79.38 -11.12
N GLU A 399 25.21 -78.08 -11.40
CA GLU A 399 26.49 -77.36 -11.57
C GLU A 399 26.32 -75.92 -11.01
N PRO A 400 27.33 -75.25 -10.41
CA PRO A 400 27.20 -73.88 -9.93
C PRO A 400 27.38 -72.91 -11.11
N GLY A 401 26.40 -72.87 -12.01
CA GLY A 401 26.26 -71.76 -12.93
C GLY A 401 25.84 -70.53 -12.11
N LEU A 402 26.72 -69.52 -12.02
CA LEU A 402 26.29 -68.18 -11.60
C LEU A 402 25.05 -67.81 -12.43
N PRO A 403 23.94 -67.36 -11.80
CA PRO A 403 22.76 -66.96 -12.53
C PRO A 403 23.18 -65.90 -13.56
N SER A 404 22.86 -66.13 -14.83
CA SER A 404 23.10 -65.15 -15.88
C SER A 404 22.31 -63.89 -15.54
N LEU A 405 23.03 -62.86 -15.08
CA LEU A 405 22.46 -61.55 -14.84
C LEU A 405 22.09 -60.96 -16.20
N HIS A 406 20.83 -61.13 -16.59
CA HIS A 406 20.26 -60.41 -17.71
C HIS A 406 20.11 -58.94 -17.27
N LEU A 407 21.14 -58.14 -17.52
CA LEU A 407 21.06 -56.69 -17.36
C LEU A 407 20.21 -56.14 -18.51
N SER A 408 19.21 -55.32 -18.18
CA SER A 408 18.45 -54.57 -19.19
C SER A 408 19.40 -53.70 -20.02
N ASP A 409 19.04 -53.44 -21.27
CA ASP A 409 19.87 -52.64 -22.18
C ASP A 409 20.10 -51.21 -21.63
N GLU A 410 19.14 -50.68 -20.88
CA GLU A 410 19.26 -49.39 -20.19
C GLU A 410 20.31 -49.42 -19.07
N LEU A 411 20.32 -50.47 -18.23
CA LEU A 411 21.32 -50.62 -17.18
C LEU A 411 22.72 -50.85 -17.78
N ARG A 412 22.78 -51.59 -18.90
CA ARG A 412 24.03 -51.81 -19.66
C ARG A 412 24.55 -50.50 -20.27
N GLY A 413 23.66 -49.65 -20.77
CA GLY A 413 24.01 -48.31 -21.25
C GLY A 413 24.58 -47.45 -20.11
N THR A 414 23.93 -47.47 -18.94
CA THR A 414 24.35 -46.70 -17.77
C THR A 414 25.71 -47.15 -17.22
N LEU A 415 25.94 -48.47 -17.13
CA LEU A 415 27.21 -49.02 -16.68
C LEU A 415 28.34 -48.76 -17.68
N THR A 416 28.05 -48.81 -18.99
CA THR A 416 29.02 -48.45 -20.04
C THR A 416 29.40 -46.99 -19.94
N TRP A 417 28.42 -46.08 -19.75
CA TRP A 417 28.69 -44.67 -19.55
C TRP A 417 29.59 -44.42 -18.32
N LEU A 418 29.27 -45.05 -17.19
CA LEU A 418 30.04 -44.90 -15.95
C LEU A 418 31.48 -45.44 -16.08
N ALA A 419 31.65 -46.54 -16.81
CA ALA A 419 32.96 -47.12 -17.10
C ALA A 419 33.82 -46.17 -17.95
N VAL A 420 33.24 -45.56 -18.98
CA VAL A 420 33.90 -44.56 -19.82
C VAL A 420 34.28 -43.32 -19.01
N GLU A 421 33.36 -42.78 -18.22
CA GLU A 421 33.58 -41.56 -17.42
C GLU A 421 34.69 -41.75 -16.38
N THR A 422 34.78 -42.93 -15.78
CA THR A 422 35.78 -43.23 -14.74
C THR A 422 37.09 -43.78 -15.29
N GLY A 423 37.19 -44.03 -16.59
CA GLY A 423 38.35 -44.64 -17.24
C GLY A 423 38.62 -46.08 -16.79
N ARG A 424 37.59 -46.82 -16.35
CA ARG A 424 37.68 -48.19 -15.83
C ARG A 424 37.02 -49.18 -16.78
N SER A 425 37.38 -50.45 -16.69
CA SER A 425 36.64 -51.49 -17.40
C SER A 425 35.23 -51.65 -16.81
N LEU A 426 34.30 -52.20 -17.61
CA LEU A 426 32.93 -52.46 -17.18
C LEU A 426 32.89 -53.38 -15.94
N GLU A 427 33.75 -54.39 -15.91
CA GLU A 427 33.86 -55.35 -14.80
C GLU A 427 34.41 -54.70 -13.52
N GLU A 428 35.43 -53.85 -13.63
CA GLU A 428 35.95 -53.07 -12.49
C GLU A 428 34.93 -52.07 -11.96
N THR A 429 34.15 -51.47 -12.86
CA THR A 429 33.08 -50.53 -12.51
C THR A 429 31.97 -51.23 -11.75
N LEU A 430 31.51 -52.39 -12.24
CA LEU A 430 30.53 -53.23 -11.57
C LEU A 430 31.04 -53.71 -10.21
N THR A 431 32.29 -54.17 -10.16
CA THR A 431 32.95 -54.63 -8.93
C THR A 431 33.06 -53.48 -7.91
N ALA A 432 33.42 -52.28 -8.35
CA ALA A 432 33.48 -51.10 -7.49
C ALA A 432 32.11 -50.70 -6.94
N LEU A 433 31.05 -50.76 -7.76
CA LEU A 433 29.68 -50.49 -7.32
C LEU A 433 29.19 -51.54 -6.31
N ILE A 434 29.45 -52.83 -6.56
CA ILE A 434 29.11 -53.91 -5.63
C ILE A 434 29.89 -53.76 -4.33
N GLN A 435 31.20 -53.48 -4.38
CA GLN A 435 32.00 -53.25 -3.19
C GLN A 435 31.53 -52.00 -2.42
N HIS A 436 31.15 -50.93 -3.12
CA HIS A 436 30.58 -49.74 -2.50
C HIS A 436 29.26 -50.06 -1.79
N TYR A 437 28.37 -50.79 -2.46
CA TYR A 437 27.11 -51.25 -1.88
C TYR A 437 27.31 -52.15 -0.66
N LEU A 438 28.27 -53.09 -0.72
CA LEU A 438 28.58 -53.98 0.40
C LEU A 438 29.19 -53.21 1.59
N ARG A 439 30.10 -52.26 1.35
CA ARG A 439 30.65 -51.38 2.39
C ARG A 439 29.57 -50.49 2.99
N TRP A 440 28.66 -49.98 2.16
CA TRP A 440 27.54 -49.17 2.61
C TRP A 440 26.57 -49.98 3.47
N ARG A 441 26.23 -51.21 3.06
CA ARG A 441 25.37 -52.13 3.82
C ARG A 441 25.96 -52.53 5.19
N GLN A 442 27.29 -52.53 5.32
CA GLN A 442 27.98 -52.84 6.58
C GLN A 442 28.06 -51.64 7.54
N ARG A 443 27.77 -50.41 7.09
CA ARG A 443 27.69 -49.25 7.98
C ARG A 443 26.29 -49.20 8.62
N PRO A 444 26.17 -48.81 9.90
CA PRO A 444 24.88 -48.64 10.58
C PRO A 444 24.04 -47.48 10.02
N ASP A 445 24.49 -46.83 8.94
CA ASP A 445 23.85 -45.68 8.33
C ASP A 445 22.77 -46.11 7.33
N THR A 446 21.54 -45.68 7.57
CA THR A 446 20.35 -46.02 6.78
C THR A 446 20.37 -45.41 5.37
N ILE A 447 19.47 -45.88 4.49
CA ILE A 447 19.14 -45.26 3.17
C ILE A 447 18.95 -43.74 3.29
N ALA A 448 18.47 -43.27 4.44
CA ALA A 448 18.32 -41.86 4.75
C ALA A 448 19.65 -41.08 4.75
N SER A 449 20.78 -41.70 5.11
CA SER A 449 22.10 -41.06 5.07
C SER A 449 22.60 -40.91 3.63
N LEU A 450 22.34 -41.89 2.76
CA LEU A 450 22.73 -41.80 1.35
C LEU A 450 21.87 -40.76 0.61
N HIS A 451 20.57 -40.71 0.90
CA HIS A 451 19.68 -39.66 0.42
C HIS A 451 20.11 -38.27 0.90
N ARG A 452 20.56 -38.13 2.16
CA ARG A 452 21.11 -36.88 2.69
C ARG A 452 22.41 -36.48 1.98
N THR A 453 23.30 -37.42 1.69
CA THR A 453 24.56 -37.14 0.97
C THR A 453 24.30 -36.71 -0.47
N VAL A 454 23.36 -37.36 -1.17
CA VAL A 454 22.97 -36.97 -2.53
C VAL A 454 22.28 -35.61 -2.54
N ALA A 455 21.36 -35.36 -1.61
CA ALA A 455 20.70 -34.06 -1.46
C ALA A 455 21.71 -32.94 -1.14
N LEU A 456 22.69 -33.21 -0.27
CA LEU A 456 23.75 -32.26 0.05
C LEU A 456 24.64 -31.98 -1.16
N SER A 457 25.02 -33.01 -1.93
CA SER A 457 25.80 -32.85 -3.16
C SER A 457 25.05 -32.01 -4.21
N GLN A 458 23.75 -32.25 -4.40
CA GLN A 458 22.92 -31.43 -5.29
C GLN A 458 22.82 -29.97 -4.82
N GLN A 459 22.67 -29.74 -3.52
CA GLN A 459 22.65 -28.39 -2.94
C GLN A 459 23.98 -27.66 -3.08
N LEU A 460 25.12 -28.36 -2.94
CA LEU A 460 26.45 -27.79 -3.15
C LEU A 460 26.66 -27.42 -4.62
N ASN A 461 26.23 -28.28 -5.56
CA ASN A 461 26.28 -28.00 -6.99
C ASN A 461 25.41 -26.80 -7.38
N LEU A 462 24.19 -26.69 -6.85
CA LEU A 462 23.31 -25.53 -7.07
C LEU A 462 23.93 -24.22 -6.58
N LYS A 463 24.73 -24.28 -5.50
CA LYS A 463 25.45 -23.12 -4.94
C LYS A 463 26.83 -22.90 -5.55
N ARG A 464 27.26 -23.73 -6.52
CA ARG A 464 28.61 -23.72 -7.12
C ARG A 464 29.73 -23.74 -6.08
N LEU A 465 29.54 -24.49 -5.00
CA LEU A 465 30.55 -24.67 -3.97
C LEU A 465 31.43 -25.86 -4.33
N GLU A 466 32.72 -25.58 -4.56
CA GLU A 466 33.72 -26.61 -4.83
C GLU A 466 33.91 -27.52 -3.59
N PRO A 467 34.09 -28.84 -3.77
CA PRO A 467 34.30 -29.78 -2.66
C PRO A 467 35.49 -29.40 -1.76
N SER A 468 36.56 -28.83 -2.33
CA SER A 468 37.73 -28.36 -1.58
C SER A 468 37.39 -27.23 -0.60
N THR A 469 36.52 -26.30 -1.00
CA THR A 469 36.06 -25.21 -0.13
C THR A 469 35.25 -25.72 1.06
N LEU A 470 34.47 -26.79 0.85
CA LEU A 470 33.75 -27.43 1.95
C LEU A 470 34.71 -28.13 2.92
N GLU A 471 35.74 -28.79 2.40
CA GLU A 471 36.77 -29.45 3.19
C GLU A 471 37.57 -28.43 4.03
N GLU A 472 37.97 -27.31 3.44
CA GLU A 472 38.60 -26.19 4.14
C GLU A 472 37.70 -25.63 5.26
N TYR A 473 36.41 -25.44 4.98
CA TYR A 473 35.44 -25.00 5.97
C TYR A 473 35.30 -25.98 7.13
N LEU A 474 35.24 -27.28 6.85
CA LEU A 474 35.14 -28.31 7.89
C LEU A 474 36.43 -28.38 8.73
N HIS A 475 37.60 -28.23 8.11
CA HIS A 475 38.87 -28.11 8.81
C HIS A 475 38.93 -26.87 9.71
N ALA A 476 38.53 -25.71 9.21
CA ALA A 476 38.47 -24.48 10.01
C ALA A 476 37.51 -24.61 11.20
N ARG A 477 36.35 -25.24 11.00
CA ARG A 477 35.39 -25.51 12.06
C ARG A 477 35.93 -26.49 13.10
N ALA A 478 36.62 -27.55 12.68
CA ALA A 478 37.25 -28.50 13.59
C ALA A 478 38.37 -27.83 14.41
N ALA A 479 39.17 -26.98 13.78
CA ALA A 479 40.21 -26.20 14.46
C ALA A 479 39.60 -25.25 15.51
N LEU A 480 38.54 -24.51 15.19
CA LEU A 480 37.83 -23.66 16.15
C LEU A 480 37.28 -24.48 17.34
N SER A 481 36.66 -25.63 17.05
CA SER A 481 36.13 -26.51 18.09
C SER A 481 37.21 -27.05 19.03
N HIS A 482 38.44 -27.28 18.53
CA HIS A 482 39.56 -27.73 19.36
C HIS A 482 39.91 -26.71 20.45
N TYR A 483 39.72 -25.42 20.18
CA TYR A 483 39.93 -24.33 21.14
C TYR A 483 38.66 -23.92 21.89
N GLY A 484 37.58 -24.73 21.83
CA GLY A 484 36.30 -24.42 22.46
C GLY A 484 35.60 -23.20 21.85
N ARG A 485 35.89 -22.88 20.57
CA ARG A 485 35.30 -21.78 19.83
C ARG A 485 34.36 -22.27 18.74
N THR A 486 33.47 -21.40 18.31
CA THR A 486 32.49 -21.60 17.25
C THR A 486 32.71 -20.59 16.13
N LEU A 487 32.06 -20.79 14.98
CA LEU A 487 32.14 -19.83 13.87
C LEU A 487 31.51 -18.48 14.20
N ASP A 488 30.61 -18.42 15.19
CA ASP A 488 29.99 -17.19 15.66
C ASP A 488 30.98 -16.28 16.41
N ASP A 489 32.10 -16.84 16.88
CA ASP A 489 33.18 -16.09 17.54
C ASP A 489 34.11 -15.37 16.54
N VAL A 490 34.10 -15.79 15.26
CA VAL A 490 35.02 -15.29 14.23
C VAL A 490 34.76 -13.82 13.86
N PRO A 491 33.51 -13.35 13.63
CA PRO A 491 33.25 -11.94 13.35
C PRO A 491 33.70 -11.01 14.48
N GLU A 492 33.53 -11.41 15.73
CA GLU A 492 33.92 -10.61 16.88
C GLU A 492 35.44 -10.60 17.05
N ALA A 493 36.11 -11.75 16.85
CA ALA A 493 37.56 -11.83 16.81
C ALA A 493 38.17 -10.94 15.71
N LEU A 494 37.59 -10.94 14.50
CA LEU A 494 38.03 -10.06 13.40
C LEU A 494 37.77 -8.58 13.70
N ARG A 495 36.65 -8.25 14.36
CA ARG A 495 36.38 -6.88 14.85
C ARG A 495 37.39 -6.42 15.88
N LEU A 496 37.73 -7.29 16.83
CA LEU A 496 38.75 -7.03 17.84
C LEU A 496 40.12 -6.82 17.20
N ILE A 497 40.54 -7.71 16.29
CA ILE A 497 41.80 -7.58 15.55
C ILE A 497 41.84 -6.25 14.78
N ALA A 498 40.76 -5.89 14.08
CA ALA A 498 40.68 -4.64 13.32
C ALA A 498 40.70 -3.39 14.21
N ARG A 499 40.17 -3.46 15.44
CA ARG A 499 40.24 -2.37 16.43
C ARG A 499 41.62 -2.27 17.07
N LEU A 500 42.23 -3.40 17.42
CA LEU A 500 43.58 -3.46 17.98
C LEU A 500 44.63 -2.98 16.97
N ALA A 501 44.45 -3.26 15.68
CA ALA A 501 45.33 -2.78 14.61
C ALA A 501 45.28 -1.24 14.40
N ARG A 502 44.28 -0.54 14.97
CA ARG A 502 44.15 0.92 14.90
C ARG A 502 44.77 1.64 16.09
N LEU A 503 45.29 0.91 17.07
CA LEU A 503 45.94 1.54 18.21
C LEU A 503 47.25 2.19 17.75
N PRO A 504 47.56 3.41 18.25
CA PRO A 504 48.72 4.18 17.81
C PRO A 504 50.07 3.57 18.22
N GLU A 505 50.06 2.56 19.10
CA GLU A 505 51.24 1.84 19.55
C GLU A 505 51.18 0.35 19.16
N PRO A 506 52.34 -0.29 18.94
CA PRO A 506 52.40 -1.73 18.70
C PRO A 506 51.81 -2.48 19.90
N TRP A 507 50.90 -3.40 19.60
CA TRP A 507 50.16 -4.20 20.57
C TRP A 507 50.72 -5.62 20.59
N ASP A 508 51.04 -6.14 21.77
CA ASP A 508 51.48 -7.52 21.98
C ASP A 508 50.58 -8.23 23.01
N TRP A 509 50.73 -9.55 23.11
CA TRP A 509 49.92 -10.36 24.04
C TRP A 509 50.21 -10.04 25.51
N ALA A 510 51.41 -9.56 25.84
CA ALA A 510 51.75 -9.19 27.21
C ALA A 510 50.97 -7.95 27.66
N ARG A 511 50.86 -6.94 26.79
CA ARG A 511 50.04 -5.74 27.01
C ARG A 511 48.54 -6.07 27.04
N ALA A 512 48.08 -7.00 26.19
CA ALA A 512 46.71 -7.48 26.22
C ALA A 512 46.37 -8.12 27.57
N ASP A 513 47.25 -8.97 28.09
CA ASP A 513 47.06 -9.63 29.38
C ASP A 513 47.09 -8.62 30.54
N GLN A 514 47.99 -7.64 30.50
CA GLN A 514 48.02 -6.54 31.47
C GLN A 514 46.76 -5.67 31.42
N ALA A 515 46.20 -5.41 30.24
CA ALA A 515 44.95 -4.68 30.08
C ALA A 515 43.76 -5.49 30.63
N ILE A 516 43.71 -6.80 30.37
CA ILE A 516 42.68 -7.70 30.91
C ILE A 516 42.77 -7.75 32.44
N GLN A 517 43.98 -7.84 33.01
CA GLN A 517 44.19 -7.80 34.45
C GLN A 517 43.77 -6.45 35.04
N SER A 518 44.07 -5.33 34.37
CA SER A 518 43.67 -3.99 34.80
C SER A 518 42.15 -3.81 34.79
N VAL A 519 41.47 -4.31 33.75
CA VAL A 519 40.01 -4.38 33.68
C VAL A 519 39.46 -5.28 34.80
N GLY A 520 40.13 -6.40 35.10
CA GLY A 520 39.79 -7.26 36.22
C GLY A 520 39.87 -6.54 37.58
N VAL A 521 40.88 -5.71 37.80
CA VAL A 521 41.02 -4.87 39.01
C VAL A 521 39.90 -3.84 39.11
N LEU A 522 39.52 -3.20 37.99
CA LEU A 522 38.43 -2.23 37.95
C LEU A 522 37.07 -2.88 38.24
N ILE A 523 36.80 -4.05 37.65
CA ILE A 523 35.59 -4.83 37.92
C ILE A 523 35.55 -5.29 39.40
N ALA A 524 36.69 -5.73 39.95
CA ALA A 524 36.78 -6.11 41.36
C ALA A 524 36.55 -4.92 42.33
N ALA A 525 36.87 -3.70 41.89
CA ALA A 525 36.56 -2.47 42.61
C ALA A 525 35.09 -2.00 42.43
N GLY A 526 34.27 -2.76 41.70
CA GLY A 526 32.87 -2.42 41.41
C GLY A 526 32.68 -1.38 40.32
N ILE A 527 33.74 -1.05 39.56
CA ILE A 527 33.67 -0.10 38.45
C ILE A 527 33.34 -0.89 37.18
N LEU A 528 32.13 -0.68 36.65
CA LEU A 528 31.67 -1.37 35.46
C LEU A 528 32.24 -0.68 34.20
N PRO A 529 32.39 -1.42 33.08
CA PRO A 529 32.81 -0.82 31.80
C PRO A 529 31.95 0.38 31.37
N GLY A 530 30.65 0.35 31.67
CA GLY A 530 29.74 1.47 31.40
C GLY A 530 30.03 2.72 32.23
N ASP A 531 30.60 2.58 33.44
CA ASP A 531 31.00 3.72 34.27
C ASP A 531 32.23 4.42 33.69
N ILE A 532 33.14 3.65 33.09
CA ILE A 532 34.33 4.17 32.40
C ILE A 532 33.92 4.88 31.12
N GLU A 533 33.02 4.28 30.33
CA GLU A 533 32.46 4.92 29.14
C GLU A 533 31.75 6.23 29.50
N ALA A 534 30.89 6.22 30.52
CA ALA A 534 30.21 7.43 30.99
C ALA A 534 31.19 8.51 31.47
N LEU A 535 32.27 8.12 32.15
CA LEU A 535 33.33 9.02 32.61
C LEU A 535 34.10 9.63 31.43
N LEU A 536 34.50 8.83 30.44
CA LEU A 536 35.20 9.31 29.25
C LEU A 536 34.32 10.24 28.42
N LEU A 537 33.05 9.91 28.24
CA LEU A 537 32.08 10.72 27.51
C LEU A 537 31.78 12.03 28.24
N ALA A 538 31.73 12.01 29.58
CA ALA A 538 31.65 13.22 30.40
C ALA A 538 32.92 14.07 30.28
N HIS A 539 34.10 13.45 30.24
CA HIS A 539 35.38 14.14 30.09
C HIS A 539 35.52 14.79 28.70
N GLU A 540 35.11 14.10 27.63
CA GLU A 540 35.08 14.66 26.27
C GLU A 540 34.11 15.84 26.17
N ARG A 541 32.90 15.72 26.73
CA ARG A 541 31.93 16.83 26.78
C ARG A 541 32.47 18.04 27.56
N LEU A 542 33.14 17.81 28.68
CA LEU A 542 33.77 18.89 29.45
C LEU A 542 34.86 19.58 28.61
N LYS A 543 35.66 18.81 27.88
CA LYS A 543 36.69 19.34 26.98
C LYS A 543 36.10 20.15 25.81
N GLU A 544 34.99 19.72 25.22
CA GLU A 544 34.26 20.46 24.18
C GLU A 544 33.72 21.80 24.70
N LEU A 545 33.30 21.84 25.97
CA LEU A 545 32.87 23.06 26.65
C LEU A 545 34.05 23.94 27.12
N GLY A 546 35.28 23.64 26.69
CA GLY A 546 36.49 24.38 27.06
C GLY A 546 37.00 24.09 28.48
N PHE A 547 36.39 23.13 29.18
CA PHE A 547 36.82 22.68 30.51
C PHE A 547 37.87 21.57 30.39
N ASP A 548 39.05 21.96 29.90
CA ASP A 548 40.20 21.07 29.75
C ASP A 548 40.90 20.76 31.08
N GLU A 549 41.88 19.87 31.05
CA GLU A 549 42.63 19.45 32.24
C GLU A 549 43.29 20.64 32.97
N ARG A 550 43.77 21.64 32.23
CA ARG A 550 44.33 22.87 32.80
C ARG A 550 43.29 23.70 33.53
N THR A 551 42.10 23.83 32.95
CA THR A 551 40.97 24.55 33.55
C THR A 551 40.46 23.83 34.79
N ALA A 552 40.35 22.50 34.74
CA ALA A 552 39.99 21.67 35.88
C ALA A 552 41.00 21.83 37.04
N GLN A 553 42.29 21.86 36.73
CA GLN A 553 43.35 22.09 37.70
C GLN A 553 43.31 23.51 38.28
N ALA A 554 43.12 24.53 37.44
CA ALA A 554 42.98 25.92 37.89
C ALA A 554 41.77 26.12 38.83
N VAL A 555 40.64 25.47 38.52
CA VAL A 555 39.44 25.48 39.37
C VAL A 555 39.69 24.73 40.69
N ALA A 556 40.36 23.59 40.64
CA ALA A 556 40.76 22.86 41.85
C ALA A 556 41.66 23.72 42.76
N GLU A 557 42.69 24.36 42.20
CA GLU A 557 43.60 25.24 42.93
C GLU A 557 42.92 26.50 43.46
N ALA A 558 41.95 27.06 42.74
CA ALA A 558 41.16 28.19 43.20
C ALA A 558 40.27 27.81 44.39
N LEU A 559 39.63 26.63 44.34
CA LEU A 559 38.82 26.10 45.44
C LEU A 559 39.66 25.80 46.68
N ASP A 560 40.84 25.23 46.49
CA ASP A 560 41.76 24.94 47.59
C ASP A 560 42.30 26.24 48.22
N ARG A 561 42.65 27.26 47.41
CA ARG A 561 43.02 28.61 47.90
C ARG A 561 41.89 29.31 48.64
N ALA A 562 40.64 29.08 48.23
CA ALA A 562 39.46 29.60 48.93
C ALA A 562 39.13 28.83 50.23
N GLY A 563 39.93 27.82 50.60
CA GLY A 563 39.70 26.97 51.77
C GLY A 563 38.48 26.05 51.61
N ALA A 564 37.98 25.86 50.39
CA ALA A 564 36.88 24.97 50.09
C ALA A 564 37.40 23.54 49.88
N THR A 565 37.75 22.86 50.98
CA THR A 565 38.19 21.45 50.96
C THR A 565 37.06 20.50 51.39
N GLY A 566 37.16 19.23 51.00
CA GLY A 566 36.22 18.17 51.38
C GLY A 566 34.75 18.50 51.06
N ARG A 567 33.86 18.38 52.05
CA ARG A 567 32.41 18.63 51.88
C ARG A 567 32.06 20.06 51.48
N ARG A 568 32.91 21.06 51.83
CA ARG A 568 32.72 22.45 51.38
C ARG A 568 32.97 22.59 49.89
N ARG A 569 33.98 21.89 49.35
CA ARG A 569 34.27 21.85 47.91
C ARG A 569 33.06 21.37 47.11
N SER A 570 32.45 20.27 47.55
CA SER A 570 31.27 19.69 46.90
C SER A 570 30.07 20.64 46.91
N ARG A 571 29.85 21.39 48.01
CA ARG A 571 28.78 22.40 48.07
C ARG A 571 29.03 23.58 47.14
N VAL A 572 30.26 24.10 47.11
CA VAL A 572 30.61 25.25 46.25
C VAL A 572 30.47 24.84 44.77
N LEU A 573 30.95 23.66 44.40
CA LEU A 573 30.77 23.13 43.05
C LEU A 573 29.29 22.96 42.69
N ALA A 574 28.46 22.40 43.58
CA ALA A 574 27.02 22.26 43.33
C ALA A 574 26.32 23.62 43.10
N VAL A 575 26.70 24.65 43.85
CA VAL A 575 26.16 26.01 43.68
C VAL A 575 26.61 26.61 42.35
N LEU A 576 27.89 26.44 41.98
CA LEU A 576 28.41 26.90 40.69
C LEU A 576 27.75 26.18 39.51
N THR A 577 27.50 24.88 39.62
CA THR A 577 26.76 24.11 38.60
C THR A 577 25.32 24.63 38.46
N THR A 578 24.66 24.97 39.56
CA THR A 578 23.29 25.51 39.54
C THR A 578 23.26 26.90 38.88
N LEU A 579 24.20 27.77 39.22
CA LEU A 579 24.34 29.10 38.61
C LEU A 579 24.70 29.04 37.12
N ALA A 580 25.57 28.12 36.73
CA ALA A 580 25.90 27.88 35.33
C ALA A 580 24.68 27.37 34.54
N GLY A 581 23.90 26.45 35.11
CA GLY A 581 22.65 25.99 34.53
C GLY A 581 21.67 27.14 34.26
N THR A 582 21.45 28.02 35.24
CA THR A 582 20.57 29.19 35.07
C THR A 582 21.05 30.18 34.01
N HIS A 583 22.36 30.29 33.78
CA HIS A 583 22.90 31.17 32.74
C HIS A 583 22.78 30.58 31.33
N VAL A 584 22.92 29.26 31.19
CA VAL A 584 22.68 28.55 29.92
C VAL A 584 21.20 28.62 29.54
N ASP A 585 20.30 28.39 30.50
CA ASP A 585 18.85 28.47 30.28
C ASP A 585 18.41 29.88 29.82
N LEU A 586 19.06 30.94 30.33
CA LEU A 586 18.78 32.32 29.90
C LEU A 586 19.25 32.57 28.46
N HIS A 587 20.44 32.10 28.10
CA HIS A 587 20.98 32.28 26.75
C HIS A 587 20.18 31.50 25.70
N ASP A 588 19.76 30.27 26.03
CA ASP A 588 18.90 29.46 25.17
C ASP A 588 17.52 30.12 25.00
N ALA A 589 16.96 30.72 26.07
CA ALA A 589 15.70 31.46 25.99
C ALA A 589 15.82 32.75 25.14
N GLU A 590 16.94 33.46 25.21
CA GLU A 590 17.22 34.62 24.36
C GLU A 590 17.35 34.22 22.88
N ALA A 591 18.01 33.10 22.59
CA ALA A 591 18.13 32.56 21.23
C ALA A 591 16.77 32.10 20.67
N GLU A 592 15.93 31.45 21.50
CA GLU A 592 14.56 31.10 21.13
C GLU A 592 13.72 32.35 20.86
N GLN A 593 13.87 33.41 21.67
CA GLN A 593 13.17 34.67 21.45
C GLN A 593 13.56 35.31 20.10
N GLU A 594 14.85 35.35 19.77
CA GLU A 594 15.31 35.86 18.47
C GLU A 594 14.77 35.03 17.30
N HIS A 595 14.72 33.71 17.45
CA HIS A 595 14.18 32.83 16.42
C HIS A 595 12.67 33.06 16.19
N VAL A 596 11.89 33.14 17.28
CA VAL A 596 10.45 33.45 17.21
C VAL A 596 10.21 34.82 16.59
N GLN A 597 11.04 35.82 16.89
CA GLN A 597 10.96 37.15 16.29
C GLN A 597 11.17 37.11 14.77
N GLN A 598 12.13 36.32 14.29
CA GLN A 598 12.39 36.14 12.85
C GLN A 598 11.22 35.43 12.14
N ASP A 599 10.65 34.41 12.78
CA ASP A 599 9.49 33.69 12.24
C ASP A 599 8.25 34.59 12.16
N LEU A 600 8.04 35.47 13.14
CA LEU A 600 6.95 36.44 13.13
C LEU A 600 7.07 37.39 11.92
N VAL A 601 8.27 37.91 11.67
CA VAL A 601 8.55 38.76 10.49
C VAL A 601 8.29 38.00 9.18
N ARG A 602 8.70 36.73 9.11
CA ARG A 602 8.48 35.88 7.94
C ARG A 602 6.99 35.61 7.70
N LEU A 603 6.23 35.32 8.76
CA LEU A 603 4.78 35.09 8.67
C LEU A 603 4.03 36.35 8.27
N GLU A 604 4.43 37.53 8.77
CA GLU A 604 3.85 38.81 8.35
C GLU A 604 4.11 39.14 6.88
N ALA A 605 5.30 38.79 6.36
CA ALA A 605 5.61 38.91 4.94
C ALA A 605 4.76 37.93 4.10
N GLY A 606 4.62 36.68 4.55
CA GLY A 606 3.75 35.70 3.91
C GLY A 606 2.28 36.13 3.87
N ARG A 607 1.78 36.68 4.98
CA ARG A 607 0.41 37.22 5.06
C ARG A 607 0.19 38.34 4.06
N ARG A 608 1.15 39.26 3.90
CA ARG A 608 1.06 40.34 2.91
C ARG A 608 1.00 39.82 1.48
N SER A 609 1.86 38.88 1.12
CA SER A 609 1.84 38.24 -0.21
C SER A 609 0.53 37.48 -0.50
N LEU A 610 -0.02 36.79 0.51
CA LEU A 610 -1.33 36.14 0.36
C LEU A 610 -2.48 37.14 0.18
N MET A 611 -2.43 38.29 0.87
CA MET A 611 -3.42 39.34 0.64
C MET A 611 -3.35 39.93 -0.78
N GLU A 612 -2.15 40.13 -1.32
CA GLU A 612 -1.95 40.59 -2.69
C GLU A 612 -2.53 39.60 -3.71
N THR A 613 -2.23 38.31 -3.57
CA THR A 613 -2.78 37.26 -4.45
C THR A 613 -4.30 37.12 -4.35
N ILE A 614 -4.89 37.33 -3.17
CA ILE A 614 -6.35 37.37 -2.99
C ILE A 614 -6.97 38.54 -3.77
N GLU A 615 -6.35 39.73 -3.73
CA GLU A 615 -6.86 40.89 -4.48
C GLU A 615 -6.69 40.72 -6.00
N GLU A 616 -5.60 40.10 -6.46
CA GLU A 616 -5.43 39.71 -7.86
C GLU A 616 -6.52 38.72 -8.31
N LEU A 617 -6.80 37.69 -7.52
CA LEU A 617 -7.84 36.70 -7.81
C LEU A 617 -9.23 37.33 -7.81
N LYS A 618 -9.56 38.24 -6.88
CA LYS A 618 -10.83 38.98 -6.88
C LYS A 618 -11.00 39.79 -8.16
N THR A 619 -9.93 40.44 -8.62
CA THR A 619 -9.93 41.22 -9.86
C THR A 619 -10.15 40.31 -11.07
N SER A 620 -9.49 39.15 -11.11
CA SER A 620 -9.68 38.14 -12.16
C SER A 620 -11.12 37.59 -12.20
N VAL A 621 -11.70 37.25 -11.05
CA VAL A 621 -13.09 36.78 -10.93
C VAL A 621 -14.08 37.85 -11.40
N ALA A 622 -13.85 39.12 -11.06
CA ALA A 622 -14.68 40.22 -11.54
C ALA A 622 -14.61 40.36 -13.07
N GLY A 623 -13.43 40.17 -13.66
CA GLY A 623 -13.23 40.14 -15.12
C GLY A 623 -14.01 39.01 -15.79
N LEU A 624 -13.89 37.77 -15.27
CA LEU A 624 -14.61 36.61 -15.80
C LEU A 624 -16.14 36.78 -15.70
N HIS A 625 -16.66 37.37 -14.63
CA HIS A 625 -18.09 37.68 -14.51
C HIS A 625 -18.57 38.76 -15.49
N GLN A 626 -17.69 39.68 -15.91
CA GLN A 626 -18.01 40.64 -16.96
C GLN A 626 -18.07 39.93 -18.32
N GLU A 627 -17.08 39.10 -18.64
CA GLU A 627 -17.05 38.32 -19.87
C GLU A 627 -18.26 37.38 -20.00
N GLN A 628 -18.65 36.72 -18.91
CA GLN A 628 -19.84 35.88 -18.87
C GLN A 628 -21.12 36.66 -19.17
N ARG A 629 -21.23 37.91 -18.67
CA ARG A 629 -22.38 38.79 -18.95
C ARG A 629 -22.40 39.22 -20.42
N ASP A 630 -21.26 39.58 -20.97
CA ASP A 630 -21.14 39.97 -22.38
C ASP A 630 -21.50 38.81 -23.32
N LEU A 631 -21.07 37.59 -22.99
CA LEU A 631 -21.46 36.36 -23.71
C LEU A 631 -22.96 36.08 -23.62
N HIS A 632 -23.59 36.29 -22.46
CA HIS A 632 -25.04 36.14 -22.31
C HIS A 632 -25.81 37.15 -23.17
N ILE A 633 -25.36 38.41 -23.20
CA ILE A 633 -25.96 39.45 -24.06
C ILE A 633 -25.86 39.04 -25.53
N ARG A 634 -24.70 38.54 -25.95
CA ARG A 634 -24.48 38.09 -27.33
C ARG A 634 -25.34 36.88 -27.70
N LEU A 635 -25.50 35.93 -26.78
CA LEU A 635 -26.36 34.77 -26.97
C LEU A 635 -27.84 35.21 -27.13
N ALA A 636 -28.31 36.13 -26.28
CA ALA A 636 -29.66 36.69 -26.40
C ALA A 636 -29.87 37.42 -27.72
N GLN A 637 -28.87 38.16 -28.22
CA GLN A 637 -28.92 38.78 -29.54
C GLN A 637 -29.05 37.73 -30.65
N MET A 638 -28.22 36.68 -30.62
CA MET A 638 -28.31 35.60 -31.61
C MET A 638 -29.68 34.90 -31.58
N ASP A 639 -30.27 34.69 -30.40
CA ASP A 639 -31.61 34.12 -30.28
C ASP A 639 -32.68 35.01 -30.93
N THR A 640 -32.59 36.34 -30.77
CA THR A 640 -33.50 37.28 -31.44
C THR A 640 -33.33 37.28 -32.96
N GLU A 641 -32.10 37.17 -33.45
CA GLU A 641 -31.81 37.05 -34.89
C GLU A 641 -32.37 35.74 -35.45
N MET A 642 -32.18 34.61 -34.74
CA MET A 642 -32.75 33.33 -35.13
C MET A 642 -34.27 33.35 -35.15
N ALA A 643 -34.93 33.95 -34.15
CA ALA A 643 -36.40 34.08 -34.11
C ALA A 643 -36.92 34.92 -35.29
N THR A 644 -36.18 35.96 -35.67
CA THR A 644 -36.49 36.79 -36.84
C THR A 644 -36.35 35.99 -38.13
N CYS A 645 -35.26 35.22 -38.27
CA CYS A 645 -35.06 34.33 -39.42
C CYS A 645 -36.14 33.25 -39.51
N GLN A 646 -36.51 32.63 -38.39
CA GLN A 646 -37.56 31.62 -38.33
C GLN A 646 -38.91 32.20 -38.77
N SER A 647 -39.27 33.40 -38.29
CA SER A 647 -40.49 34.09 -38.72
C SER A 647 -40.52 34.35 -40.23
N ARG A 648 -39.35 34.68 -40.83
CA ARG A 648 -39.23 34.85 -42.29
C ARG A 648 -39.39 33.51 -43.02
N PHE A 649 -38.86 32.42 -42.49
CA PHE A 649 -39.07 31.08 -43.04
C PHE A 649 -40.53 30.64 -42.97
N ASP A 650 -41.21 30.89 -41.85
CA ASP A 650 -42.62 30.54 -41.67
C ASP A 650 -43.51 31.33 -42.64
N LEU A 651 -43.21 32.61 -42.87
CA LEU A 651 -43.87 33.42 -43.91
C LEU A 651 -43.66 32.85 -45.31
N LEU A 652 -42.43 32.43 -45.64
CA LEU A 652 -42.13 31.81 -46.93
C LEU A 652 -42.86 30.46 -47.11
N ALA A 653 -42.92 29.64 -46.06
CA ALA A 653 -43.65 28.37 -46.08
C ALA A 653 -45.16 28.57 -46.24
N THR A 654 -45.72 29.60 -45.59
CA THR A 654 -47.14 29.97 -45.71
C THR A 654 -47.45 30.48 -47.12
N PHE A 655 -46.55 31.28 -47.70
CA PHE A 655 -46.64 31.73 -49.08
C PHE A 655 -46.56 30.55 -50.07
N GLU A 656 -45.62 29.62 -49.88
CA GLU A 656 -45.50 28.41 -50.72
C GLU A 656 -46.76 27.54 -50.66
N SER A 657 -47.34 27.36 -49.46
CA SER A 657 -48.60 26.63 -49.27
C SER A 657 -49.77 27.32 -49.98
N TYR A 658 -49.86 28.64 -49.88
CA TYR A 658 -50.89 29.45 -50.56
C TYR A 658 -50.78 29.35 -52.09
N VAL A 659 -49.56 29.48 -52.63
CA VAL A 659 -49.30 29.35 -54.07
C VAL A 659 -49.70 27.94 -54.55
N ARG A 660 -49.36 26.87 -53.82
CA ARG A 660 -49.77 25.50 -54.18
C ARG A 660 -51.28 25.27 -54.12
N GLY A 661 -52.01 25.98 -53.25
CA GLY A 661 -53.45 25.82 -53.07
C GLY A 661 -54.32 26.56 -54.10
N ASN A 662 -53.81 27.63 -54.70
CA ASN A 662 -54.57 28.50 -55.62
C ASN A 662 -54.01 28.47 -57.05
N ARG A 663 -54.52 27.54 -57.86
CA ARG A 663 -54.11 27.36 -59.27
C ARG A 663 -54.35 28.61 -60.14
N GLN A 664 -55.37 29.41 -59.83
CA GLN A 664 -55.63 30.69 -60.50
C GLN A 664 -54.60 31.78 -60.15
N VAL A 665 -53.97 31.71 -58.97
CA VAL A 665 -52.88 32.62 -58.58
C VAL A 665 -51.56 32.21 -59.23
N ILE A 666 -51.36 30.91 -59.49
CA ILE A 666 -50.20 30.41 -60.25
C ILE A 666 -50.24 30.93 -61.69
N ASP A 667 -51.40 30.93 -62.34
CA ASP A 667 -51.52 31.40 -63.72
C ASP A 667 -51.32 32.93 -63.81
N ALA A 668 -51.89 33.71 -62.88
CA ALA A 668 -51.68 35.16 -62.80
C ALA A 668 -50.25 35.55 -62.36
N ALA A 669 -49.62 34.76 -61.49
CA ALA A 669 -48.22 34.94 -61.11
C ALA A 669 -47.27 34.56 -62.25
N GLY A 670 -47.63 33.57 -63.08
CA GLY A 670 -46.91 33.23 -64.31
C GLY A 670 -46.80 34.41 -65.25
N ASP A 671 -47.92 35.10 -65.51
CA ASP A 671 -47.95 36.31 -66.35
C ASP A 671 -47.09 37.45 -65.77
N ILE A 672 -47.06 37.61 -64.43
CA ILE A 672 -46.22 38.60 -63.76
C ILE A 672 -44.74 38.19 -63.82
N PHE A 673 -44.41 36.92 -63.62
CA PHE A 673 -43.04 36.42 -63.74
C PHE A 673 -42.52 36.53 -65.17
N ASP A 674 -43.37 36.35 -66.19
CA ASP A 674 -42.99 36.57 -67.59
C ASP A 674 -42.84 38.06 -67.92
N GLN A 675 -43.65 38.96 -67.32
CA GLN A 675 -43.43 40.41 -67.39
C GLN A 675 -42.14 40.86 -66.69
N ILE A 676 -41.80 40.27 -65.53
CA ILE A 676 -40.55 40.53 -64.80
C ILE A 676 -39.36 39.98 -65.58
N ARG A 677 -39.48 38.81 -66.21
CA ARG A 677 -38.44 38.22 -67.06
C ARG A 677 -38.23 39.06 -68.33
N ALA A 678 -39.28 39.63 -68.91
CA ALA A 678 -39.18 40.59 -70.00
C ALA A 678 -38.45 41.89 -69.57
N LEU A 679 -38.82 42.47 -68.42
CA LEU A 679 -38.17 43.68 -67.87
C LEU A 679 -36.69 43.44 -67.48
N ALA A 680 -36.36 42.28 -66.92
CA ALA A 680 -34.99 41.91 -66.59
C ALA A 680 -34.12 41.66 -67.84
N SER A 681 -34.72 41.13 -68.92
CA SER A 681 -34.03 40.96 -70.21
C SER A 681 -33.74 42.28 -70.92
N THR A 682 -34.55 43.32 -70.71
CA THR A 682 -34.26 44.68 -71.18
C THR A 682 -33.22 45.41 -70.32
N ALA A 683 -33.20 45.18 -69.00
CA ALA A 683 -32.23 45.80 -68.09
C ALA A 683 -30.80 45.24 -68.23
N THR A 684 -30.66 44.01 -68.72
CA THR A 684 -29.35 43.37 -68.94
C THR A 684 -28.63 43.84 -70.21
N GLN A 685 -29.28 44.65 -71.06
CA GLN A 685 -28.64 45.27 -72.24
C GLN A 685 -28.12 46.69 -71.99
N SER A 686 -28.51 47.37 -70.91
CA SER A 686 -27.93 48.65 -70.50
C SER A 686 -27.00 48.44 -69.31
N GLY A 687 -25.70 48.40 -69.57
CA GLY A 687 -24.70 48.22 -68.51
C GLY A 687 -24.75 49.36 -67.48
N GLY A 688 -24.70 48.98 -66.19
CA GLY A 688 -24.31 49.90 -65.10
C GLY A 688 -25.23 49.92 -63.89
N GLY A 689 -24.86 49.11 -62.89
CA GLY A 689 -24.95 49.40 -61.45
C GLY A 689 -26.21 50.08 -60.89
N ASP A 690 -27.28 49.32 -60.67
CA ASP A 690 -28.21 49.57 -59.54
C ASP A 690 -29.14 48.37 -59.27
N SER A 691 -28.58 47.25 -58.80
CA SER A 691 -29.37 46.03 -58.54
C SER A 691 -30.17 46.08 -57.23
N ALA A 692 -29.80 46.93 -56.28
CA ALA A 692 -30.48 47.03 -54.99
C ALA A 692 -31.80 47.80 -55.08
N ILE A 693 -31.89 48.81 -55.95
CA ILE A 693 -33.12 49.58 -56.19
C ILE A 693 -34.17 48.70 -56.87
N LEU A 694 -33.74 47.82 -57.79
CA LEU A 694 -34.62 46.90 -58.51
C LEU A 694 -35.31 45.87 -57.61
N VAL A 695 -34.68 45.39 -56.52
CA VAL A 695 -35.29 44.40 -55.61
C VAL A 695 -36.29 45.06 -54.67
N SER A 696 -36.04 46.29 -54.23
CA SER A 696 -36.98 47.06 -53.41
C SER A 696 -38.24 47.43 -54.21
N ASP A 697 -38.07 47.92 -55.44
CA ASP A 697 -39.20 48.24 -56.35
C ASP A 697 -40.01 46.99 -56.73
N LEU A 698 -39.36 45.84 -56.87
CA LEU A 698 -40.04 44.58 -57.16
C LEU A 698 -40.87 44.12 -55.96
N HIS A 699 -40.33 44.24 -54.74
CA HIS A 699 -41.04 43.90 -53.51
C HIS A 699 -42.28 44.79 -53.35
N GLU A 700 -42.15 46.09 -53.59
CA GLU A 700 -43.25 47.04 -53.46
C GLU A 700 -44.35 46.79 -54.51
N LYS A 701 -43.98 46.49 -55.78
CA LYS A 701 -44.95 46.09 -56.82
C LYS A 701 -45.65 44.77 -56.55
N ILE A 702 -44.96 43.78 -55.99
CA ILE A 702 -45.57 42.51 -55.57
C ILE A 702 -46.59 42.76 -54.45
N LEU A 703 -46.25 43.60 -53.47
CA LEU A 703 -47.19 44.00 -52.41
C LEU A 703 -48.38 44.78 -52.97
N GLU A 704 -48.19 45.65 -53.95
CA GLU A 704 -49.27 46.43 -54.58
C GLU A 704 -50.24 45.54 -55.37
N VAL A 705 -49.73 44.52 -56.08
CA VAL A 705 -50.57 43.53 -56.80
C VAL A 705 -51.34 42.66 -55.83
N LEU A 706 -50.68 42.18 -54.77
CA LEU A 706 -51.35 41.42 -53.70
C LEU A 706 -52.44 42.28 -53.04
N ALA A 707 -52.17 43.55 -52.73
CA ALA A 707 -53.15 44.46 -52.18
C ALA A 707 -54.36 44.70 -53.11
N ARG A 708 -54.16 44.80 -54.44
CA ARG A 708 -55.28 44.90 -55.40
C ARG A 708 -56.11 43.62 -55.48
N HIS A 709 -55.49 42.45 -55.37
CA HIS A 709 -56.23 41.19 -55.35
C HIS A 709 -57.00 40.98 -54.05
N TYR A 710 -56.42 41.31 -52.90
CA TYR A 710 -57.13 41.22 -51.62
C TYR A 710 -58.17 42.33 -51.42
N GLY A 711 -57.95 43.54 -51.96
CA GLY A 711 -58.91 44.66 -51.89
C GLY A 711 -60.21 44.43 -52.66
N ASN A 712 -60.17 43.62 -53.73
CA ASN A 712 -61.37 43.27 -54.50
C ASN A 712 -62.13 42.07 -53.93
N ALA A 713 -61.47 41.18 -53.18
CA ALA A 713 -62.13 40.07 -52.49
C ALA A 713 -63.02 40.54 -51.31
N GLY A 714 -62.73 41.71 -50.72
CA GLY A 714 -63.51 42.29 -49.63
C GLY A 714 -64.79 43.05 -50.04
N ARG A 715 -65.11 43.16 -51.34
CA ARG A 715 -66.37 43.79 -51.83
C ARG A 715 -67.41 42.80 -52.35
N ALA A 716 -67.12 41.50 -52.31
CA ALA A 716 -68.04 40.43 -52.71
C ALA A 716 -68.30 39.41 -51.58
N ALA A 717 -68.22 39.86 -50.32
CA ALA A 717 -68.62 39.13 -49.13
C ALA A 717 -69.70 39.91 -48.37
#